data_AF-A0A353B4I4-F1
#
_entry.id   AF-A0A353B4I4-F1
#
_cell.length_a   1.000
_cell.length_b   1.000
_cell.length_c   1.000
_cell.angle_alpha   90.00
_cell.angle_beta   90.00
_cell.angle_gamma   90.00
#
_symmetry.space_group_name_H-M   'P 1'
#
loop_
_entity.id
_entity.type
_entity.pdbx_description
1 polymer ?
#
loop_
_entity_poly.entity_id
_entity_poly.type
_entity_poly.pdbx_seq_one_letter_code
_entity_poly.pdbx_strand_id
1 'polypeptide(L)'
;MGNPLRFAVLRFFVLFAAFSCVVQSSARASGAHLFILSGQSNMNGLNPTESLLPMLQARFGKDRVIVVKDSQGGQSIQRWDKGWDAKKEKDSSPIGDLYDRLLGKVRAAIEGREIRTVTFLWMQGEKDARLGNANVYEASFRRVLDQLREDLNHQDINYVIGRLSDFGNANSKYPDWNKMRAILVQLADASPRARWVNTDDLNDGKNRRGQDIKNDLHYSVSGYREFGKRLAVAAIQILERNDVPYELAPPADPPYYRVRYEGSPEDGKLRFPVQYTVWIPPGTKTLRGLIVHQHGCGVGSCRSGLTGAFDLHWQALAREHDCALFSAVYEQPADADCGLWCDPRNGSDQAFLRSLADLATRSGHPELETVPWALWGHSGGGTWAGTMLFLYPDRVAAAWLRSGCPLITPSPQRPDRAAIAAPPSPLEAPVMLNLGTQEGFTVEDGRFASVWPHCRAVFIALRKLGTPVGISIDPLTGHQCGDQRYLAIPWFDACLTKRLPDAPGSSMKPIAGESHWLARLPSPDSPQELKTYAAAAYEGDPLEAVWLPSQEIAEAWTTYGTGKGIADRTPPPKPGRLRIDGARLKWDAAADLQSGLAYFIVQRNGRPVANVPEKPTNPYGRPIAQGLLYSDTPEMPLKEFYFDGLVDGATTVDEYAVIAVNTVGLQSESSDVLRVDTSVLTADQPR
;
A
#
# COMPACT_ATOMS: atom_id res chain seq x y z
N MET A 1 -68.50 14.21 53.44
CA MET A 1 -67.41 15.07 53.94
C MET A 1 -66.10 14.49 53.43
N GLY A 2 -65.21 15.34 52.94
CA GLY A 2 -64.15 14.98 51.97
C GLY A 2 -63.01 14.11 52.48
N ASN A 3 -62.38 13.42 51.51
CA ASN A 3 -61.02 12.88 51.33
C ASN A 3 -60.18 12.49 52.58
N PRO A 4 -59.35 11.41 52.54
CA PRO A 4 -58.47 11.09 51.39
C PRO A 4 -58.08 9.59 51.17
N LEU A 5 -57.15 9.39 50.22
CA LEU A 5 -56.28 8.23 49.92
C LEU A 5 -56.88 6.99 49.23
N ARG A 6 -56.40 6.67 48.01
CA ARG A 6 -55.56 5.48 47.70
C ARG A 6 -55.31 5.30 46.18
N PHE A 7 -54.03 5.13 45.84
CA PHE A 7 -53.40 4.32 44.78
C PHE A 7 -54.11 4.13 43.43
N ALA A 8 -53.53 4.72 42.38
CA ALA A 8 -53.78 4.36 40.98
C ALA A 8 -52.77 3.28 40.52
N VAL A 9 -53.31 2.25 39.89
CA VAL A 9 -52.61 1.10 39.30
C VAL A 9 -51.96 1.52 37.98
N LEU A 10 -50.65 1.31 37.84
CA LEU A 10 -49.93 1.42 36.57
C LEU A 10 -49.71 0.01 36.02
N ARG A 11 -50.36 -0.34 34.90
CA ARG A 11 -50.08 -1.56 34.12
C ARG A 11 -49.44 -1.18 32.79
N PHE A 12 -48.25 -1.75 32.59
CA PHE A 12 -47.36 -1.63 31.44
C PHE A 12 -48.02 -2.07 30.13
N PHE A 13 -47.91 -1.24 29.09
CA PHE A 13 -47.99 -1.66 27.70
C PHE A 13 -46.57 -1.98 27.21
N VAL A 14 -46.36 -3.23 26.79
CA VAL A 14 -45.16 -3.70 26.10
C VAL A 14 -45.25 -3.25 24.65
N LEU A 15 -44.36 -2.33 24.23
CA LEU A 15 -44.17 -1.95 22.84
C LEU A 15 -42.98 -2.75 22.29
N PHE A 16 -43.29 -3.70 21.40
CA PHE A 16 -42.31 -4.38 20.55
C PHE A 16 -41.73 -3.36 19.56
N ALA A 17 -40.52 -2.86 19.84
CA ALA A 17 -39.74 -2.15 18.84
C ALA A 17 -38.94 -3.18 18.03
N ALA A 18 -39.41 -3.46 16.81
CA ALA A 18 -38.64 -4.21 15.83
C ALA A 18 -37.38 -3.40 15.49
N PHE A 19 -36.23 -3.85 15.97
CA PHE A 19 -34.93 -3.38 15.52
C PHE A 19 -34.72 -3.87 14.08
N SER A 20 -35.11 -3.06 13.11
CA SER A 20 -34.62 -3.20 11.75
C SER A 20 -33.11 -3.00 11.78
N CYS A 21 -32.38 -4.11 11.62
CA CYS A 21 -30.94 -4.13 11.46
C CYS A 21 -30.59 -3.37 10.18
N VAL A 22 -30.32 -2.06 10.33
CA VAL A 22 -29.72 -1.27 9.26
C VAL A 22 -28.30 -1.78 9.14
N VAL A 23 -28.07 -2.61 8.11
CA VAL A 23 -26.73 -2.91 7.61
C VAL A 23 -26.13 -1.57 7.22
N GLN A 24 -25.37 -0.95 8.12
CA GLN A 24 -24.55 0.20 7.80
C GLN A 24 -23.46 -0.31 6.85
N SER A 25 -23.71 -0.12 5.55
CA SER A 25 -22.69 -0.19 4.53
C SER A 25 -21.54 0.69 4.99
N SER A 26 -20.34 0.12 5.07
CA SER A 26 -19.10 0.83 5.32
C SER A 26 -19.07 2.10 4.47
N ALA A 27 -19.14 3.27 5.11
CA ALA A 27 -19.05 4.55 4.43
C ALA A 27 -17.66 4.62 3.77
N ARG A 28 -17.62 4.34 2.45
CA ARG A 28 -16.50 4.68 1.58
C ARG A 28 -16.29 6.19 1.65
N ALA A 29 -15.04 6.65 1.61
CA ALA A 29 -14.68 8.06 1.56
C ALA A 29 -15.58 8.80 0.55
N SER A 30 -16.31 9.82 1.01
CA SER A 30 -17.38 10.47 0.25
C SER A 30 -16.82 11.38 -0.87
N GLY A 31 -17.61 11.53 -1.94
CA GLY A 31 -17.35 12.46 -3.05
C GLY A 31 -16.80 11.85 -4.36
N ALA A 32 -17.02 12.57 -5.46
CA ALA A 32 -16.60 12.20 -6.82
C ALA A 32 -15.28 12.87 -7.24
N HIS A 33 -14.53 12.21 -8.11
CA HIS A 33 -13.34 12.71 -8.79
C HIS A 33 -13.75 13.40 -10.10
N LEU A 34 -13.55 14.71 -10.16
CA LEU A 34 -13.81 15.53 -11.33
C LEU A 34 -12.55 15.61 -12.20
N PHE A 35 -12.67 15.23 -13.47
CA PHE A 35 -11.64 15.37 -14.49
C PHE A 35 -12.12 16.36 -15.55
N ILE A 36 -11.40 17.47 -15.68
CA ILE A 36 -11.73 18.56 -16.60
C ILE A 36 -10.74 18.52 -17.76
N LEU A 37 -11.22 18.28 -18.97
CA LEU A 37 -10.41 18.22 -20.19
C LEU A 37 -10.59 19.51 -20.99
N SER A 38 -9.49 20.22 -21.26
CA SER A 38 -9.53 21.48 -22.01
C SER A 38 -8.29 21.73 -22.87
N GLY A 39 -8.42 22.68 -23.79
CA GLY A 39 -7.36 23.08 -24.73
C GLY A 39 -7.83 23.15 -26.17
N GLN A 40 -6.93 22.93 -27.12
CA GLN A 40 -7.19 23.12 -28.55
C GLN A 40 -7.22 21.83 -29.37
N SER A 41 -6.81 21.90 -30.64
CA SER A 41 -7.01 20.90 -31.69
C SER A 41 -6.78 19.45 -31.27
N ASN A 42 -5.66 19.13 -30.62
CA ASN A 42 -5.39 17.77 -30.16
C ASN A 42 -6.28 17.35 -28.96
N MET A 43 -6.60 18.23 -28.02
CA MET A 43 -7.64 17.95 -27.01
C MET A 43 -9.01 17.76 -27.67
N ASN A 44 -9.35 18.60 -28.66
CA ASN A 44 -10.59 18.52 -29.39
C ASN A 44 -10.71 17.19 -30.15
N GLY A 45 -9.61 16.71 -30.70
CA GLY A 45 -9.50 15.41 -31.33
C GLY A 45 -9.68 14.23 -30.38
N LEU A 46 -9.24 14.30 -29.11
CA LEU A 46 -9.39 13.20 -28.16
C LEU A 46 -10.86 12.85 -27.89
N ASN A 47 -11.25 11.58 -28.04
CA ASN A 47 -12.53 11.09 -27.53
C ASN A 47 -12.33 10.42 -26.16
N PRO A 48 -12.75 11.02 -25.04
CA PRO A 48 -12.46 10.47 -23.71
C PRO A 48 -13.10 9.10 -23.48
N THR A 49 -14.22 8.79 -24.13
CA THR A 49 -14.94 7.53 -23.92
C THR A 49 -14.22 6.32 -24.51
N GLU A 50 -13.30 6.51 -25.45
CA GLU A 50 -12.57 5.41 -26.10
C GLU A 50 -11.41 4.86 -25.26
N SER A 51 -10.77 5.68 -24.43
CA SER A 51 -9.57 5.26 -23.71
C SER A 51 -9.38 5.86 -22.33
N LEU A 52 -9.76 7.12 -22.11
CA LEU A 52 -9.55 7.79 -20.82
C LEU A 52 -10.59 7.40 -19.77
N LEU A 53 -11.88 7.57 -20.10
CA LEU A 53 -12.99 7.32 -19.17
C LEU A 53 -13.04 5.85 -18.70
N PRO A 54 -12.88 4.82 -19.56
CA PRO A 54 -12.88 3.44 -19.09
C PRO A 54 -11.80 3.16 -18.05
N MET A 55 -10.60 3.72 -18.21
CA MET A 55 -9.50 3.55 -17.25
C MET A 55 -9.79 4.25 -15.92
N LEU A 56 -10.31 5.49 -15.95
CA LEU A 56 -10.69 6.22 -14.74
C LEU A 56 -11.82 5.51 -13.98
N GLN A 57 -12.85 5.05 -14.70
CA GLN A 57 -13.99 4.33 -14.11
C GLN A 57 -13.59 2.96 -13.55
N ALA A 58 -12.72 2.23 -14.25
CA ALA A 58 -12.14 1.00 -13.73
C ALA A 58 -11.35 1.27 -12.45
N ARG A 59 -10.70 2.44 -12.35
CA ARG A 59 -9.87 2.77 -11.20
C ARG A 59 -10.64 3.27 -9.98
N PHE A 60 -11.58 4.19 -10.16
CA PHE A 60 -12.25 4.91 -9.07
C PHE A 60 -13.72 4.52 -8.89
N GLY A 61 -14.27 3.69 -9.79
CA GLY A 61 -15.67 3.33 -9.83
C GLY A 61 -16.50 4.28 -10.69
N LYS A 62 -17.47 3.74 -11.44
CA LYS A 62 -18.30 4.49 -12.40
C LYS A 62 -19.03 5.66 -11.74
N ASP A 63 -19.59 5.46 -10.55
CA ASP A 63 -20.41 6.47 -9.87
C ASP A 63 -19.59 7.60 -9.25
N ARG A 64 -18.26 7.44 -9.16
CA ARG A 64 -17.35 8.42 -8.56
C ARG A 64 -16.53 9.18 -9.58
N VAL A 65 -16.71 8.95 -10.88
CA VAL A 65 -15.94 9.63 -11.93
C VAL A 65 -16.84 10.57 -12.70
N ILE A 66 -16.48 11.86 -12.71
CA ILE A 66 -17.12 12.88 -13.53
C ILE A 66 -16.08 13.38 -14.53
N VAL A 67 -16.36 13.26 -15.83
CA VAL A 67 -15.49 13.75 -16.90
C VAL A 67 -16.21 14.85 -17.66
N VAL A 68 -15.64 16.05 -17.66
CA VAL A 68 -16.14 17.20 -18.42
C VAL A 68 -15.11 17.59 -19.45
N LYS A 69 -15.52 17.68 -20.71
CA LYS A 69 -14.64 18.14 -21.80
C LYS A 69 -15.20 19.40 -22.45
N ASP A 70 -14.36 20.44 -22.53
CA ASP A 70 -14.60 21.59 -23.39
C ASP A 70 -13.30 22.06 -24.04
N SER A 71 -13.27 22.06 -25.37
CA SER A 71 -12.07 22.40 -26.14
C SER A 71 -12.45 23.04 -27.45
N GLN A 72 -11.56 23.84 -28.04
CA GLN A 72 -11.81 24.42 -29.36
C GLN A 72 -10.53 24.53 -30.18
N GLY A 73 -10.58 24.00 -31.41
CA GLY A 73 -9.42 23.96 -32.31
C GLY A 73 -8.89 25.34 -32.69
N GLY A 74 -7.55 25.45 -32.78
CA GLY A 74 -6.83 26.63 -33.27
C GLY A 74 -6.91 27.89 -32.40
N GLN A 75 -7.25 27.76 -31.12
CA GLN A 75 -7.44 28.89 -30.20
C GLN A 75 -6.22 29.12 -29.30
N SER A 76 -5.89 30.39 -29.06
CA SER A 76 -4.82 30.79 -28.12
C SER A 76 -5.30 30.68 -26.67
N ILE A 77 -4.37 30.49 -25.74
CA ILE A 77 -4.64 30.48 -24.30
C ILE A 77 -5.35 31.77 -23.82
N GLN A 78 -5.26 32.89 -24.55
CA GLN A 78 -5.97 34.13 -24.23
C GLN A 78 -7.48 33.94 -24.05
N ARG A 79 -8.07 32.95 -24.73
CA ARG A 79 -9.50 32.65 -24.63
C ARG A 79 -9.87 31.89 -23.35
N TRP A 80 -8.88 31.40 -22.61
CA TRP A 80 -9.04 30.76 -21.30
C TRP A 80 -8.58 31.65 -20.14
N ASP A 81 -7.58 32.50 -20.37
CA ASP A 81 -7.04 33.42 -19.37
C ASP A 81 -7.84 34.73 -19.33
N LYS A 82 -8.63 34.94 -18.27
CA LYS A 82 -9.40 36.18 -18.06
C LYS A 82 -8.52 37.37 -17.72
N GLY A 83 -7.31 37.14 -17.22
CA GLY A 83 -6.32 38.16 -16.88
C GLY A 83 -5.39 38.53 -18.04
N TRP A 84 -5.69 38.11 -19.28
CA TRP A 84 -4.85 38.35 -20.44
C TRP A 84 -4.71 39.85 -20.76
N ASP A 85 -3.47 40.34 -20.91
CA ASP A 85 -3.20 41.73 -21.28
C ASP A 85 -3.25 41.91 -22.81
N ALA A 86 -4.37 42.43 -23.29
CA ALA A 86 -4.62 42.68 -24.71
C ALA A 86 -3.65 43.70 -25.37
N LYS A 87 -2.90 44.50 -24.59
CA LYS A 87 -2.13 45.64 -25.13
C LYS A 87 -0.82 45.24 -25.82
N LYS A 88 -0.47 43.95 -25.88
CA LYS A 88 0.84 43.48 -26.37
C LYS A 88 0.85 42.74 -27.71
N GLU A 89 -0.30 42.40 -28.33
CA GLU A 89 -0.28 41.40 -29.43
C GLU A 89 -1.34 41.50 -30.55
N LYS A 90 -1.21 40.62 -31.56
CA LYS A 90 -1.85 40.61 -32.90
C LYS A 90 -3.17 39.84 -33.02
N ASP A 91 -3.67 39.17 -31.97
CA ASP A 91 -4.87 38.31 -32.03
C ASP A 91 -6.09 39.00 -31.39
N SER A 92 -7.14 39.25 -32.20
CA SER A 92 -8.37 39.92 -31.79
C SER A 92 -9.43 38.98 -31.19
N SER A 93 -9.08 37.74 -30.87
CA SER A 93 -10.04 36.78 -30.30
C SER A 93 -10.50 37.25 -28.91
N PRO A 94 -11.72 36.88 -28.47
CA PRO A 94 -12.22 37.25 -27.15
C PRO A 94 -11.32 36.76 -26.01
N ILE A 95 -11.42 37.40 -24.85
CA ILE A 95 -10.63 37.05 -23.65
C ILE A 95 -11.51 36.24 -22.70
N GLY A 96 -10.99 35.10 -22.21
CA GLY A 96 -11.63 34.28 -21.18
C GLY A 96 -12.96 33.59 -21.55
N ASP A 97 -13.48 33.77 -22.75
CA ASP A 97 -14.83 33.32 -23.10
C ASP A 97 -14.95 31.79 -23.23
N LEU A 98 -13.87 31.09 -23.61
CA LEU A 98 -13.83 29.62 -23.59
C LEU A 98 -13.70 29.08 -22.17
N TYR A 99 -13.08 29.84 -21.26
CA TYR A 99 -13.10 29.48 -19.85
C TYR A 99 -14.52 29.57 -19.27
N ASP A 100 -15.29 30.62 -19.59
CA ASP A 100 -16.67 30.72 -19.12
C ASP A 100 -17.55 29.59 -19.64
N ARG A 101 -17.38 29.21 -20.92
CA ARG A 101 -18.07 28.06 -21.50
C ARG A 101 -17.69 26.74 -20.81
N LEU A 102 -16.40 26.53 -20.55
CA LEU A 102 -15.90 25.37 -19.81
C LEU A 102 -16.51 25.31 -18.41
N LEU A 103 -16.45 26.42 -17.67
CA LEU A 103 -16.93 26.50 -16.30
C LEU A 103 -18.44 26.28 -16.19
N GLY A 104 -19.21 26.79 -17.15
CA GLY A 104 -20.66 26.51 -17.22
C GLY A 104 -20.96 25.01 -17.34
N LYS A 105 -20.21 24.29 -18.19
CA LYS A 105 -20.33 22.83 -18.32
C LYS A 105 -19.89 22.10 -17.06
N VAL A 106 -18.82 22.55 -16.42
CA VAL A 106 -18.33 21.96 -15.16
C VAL A 106 -19.37 22.12 -14.06
N ARG A 107 -19.89 23.33 -13.84
CA ARG A 107 -20.92 23.62 -12.83
C ARG A 107 -22.17 22.76 -13.02
N ALA A 108 -22.65 22.62 -14.26
CA ALA A 108 -23.77 21.75 -14.58
C ALA A 108 -23.49 20.26 -14.27
N ALA A 109 -22.27 19.78 -14.54
CA ALA A 109 -21.91 18.38 -14.33
C ALA A 109 -21.72 18.00 -12.84
N ILE A 110 -21.41 18.97 -11.98
CA ILE A 110 -21.16 18.76 -10.55
C ILE A 110 -22.32 19.19 -9.66
N GLU A 111 -23.43 19.67 -10.24
CA GLU A 111 -24.59 20.12 -9.48
C GLU A 111 -25.13 19.02 -8.57
N GLY A 112 -25.29 19.31 -7.27
CA GLY A 112 -25.74 18.34 -6.27
C GLY A 112 -24.75 17.22 -5.94
N ARG A 113 -23.50 17.30 -6.44
CA ARG A 113 -22.44 16.31 -6.19
C ARG A 113 -21.39 16.88 -5.26
N GLU A 114 -21.02 16.11 -4.24
CA GLU A 114 -19.81 16.38 -3.47
C GLU A 114 -18.59 16.04 -4.33
N ILE A 115 -17.69 17.02 -4.54
CA ILE A 115 -16.46 16.84 -5.31
C ILE A 115 -15.30 16.69 -4.36
N ARG A 116 -14.64 15.53 -4.44
CA ARG A 116 -13.51 15.19 -3.58
C ARG A 116 -12.18 15.67 -4.13
N THR A 117 -12.00 15.58 -5.45
CA THR A 117 -10.75 15.95 -6.12
C THR A 117 -11.05 16.57 -7.48
N VAL A 118 -10.21 17.50 -7.91
CA VAL A 118 -10.27 18.09 -9.25
C VAL A 118 -8.94 17.86 -9.98
N THR A 119 -9.00 17.32 -11.20
CA THR A 119 -7.84 17.12 -12.07
C THR A 119 -8.06 17.78 -13.43
N PHE A 120 -7.23 18.74 -13.78
CA PHE A 120 -7.26 19.48 -15.04
C PHE A 120 -6.30 18.87 -16.07
N LEU A 121 -6.86 18.31 -17.14
CA LEU A 121 -6.14 17.70 -18.25
C LEU A 121 -6.07 18.70 -19.40
N TRP A 122 -4.87 19.15 -19.73
CA TRP A 122 -4.63 20.25 -20.66
C TRP A 122 -3.83 19.82 -21.88
N MET A 123 -4.29 20.17 -23.08
CA MET A 123 -3.50 20.04 -24.32
C MET A 123 -3.72 21.23 -25.24
N GLN A 124 -2.78 22.17 -25.19
CA GLN A 124 -2.78 23.40 -25.94
C GLN A 124 -1.34 23.92 -26.03
N GLY A 125 -1.08 24.84 -26.95
CA GLY A 125 0.20 25.55 -27.11
C GLY A 125 0.54 25.79 -28.58
N GLU A 126 0.00 25.00 -29.51
CA GLU A 126 0.23 25.10 -30.96
C GLU A 126 -0.04 26.52 -31.52
N LYS A 127 -1.20 27.10 -31.23
CA LYS A 127 -1.55 28.47 -31.65
C LYS A 127 -0.65 29.53 -31.03
N ASP A 128 -0.31 29.43 -29.75
CA ASP A 128 0.57 30.39 -29.06
C ASP A 128 2.04 30.27 -29.55
N ALA A 129 2.51 29.06 -29.83
CA ALA A 129 3.79 28.82 -30.47
C ALA A 129 3.86 29.40 -31.90
N ARG A 130 2.74 29.42 -32.61
CA ARG A 130 2.62 30.07 -33.92
C ARG A 130 2.64 31.59 -33.82
N LEU A 131 2.03 32.16 -32.78
CA LEU A 131 1.93 33.61 -32.59
C LEU A 131 3.21 34.23 -31.98
N GLY A 132 4.06 33.42 -31.33
CA GLY A 132 5.27 33.89 -30.65
C GLY A 132 5.02 34.25 -29.19
N ASN A 133 4.05 33.59 -28.55
CA ASN A 133 3.52 33.97 -27.24
C ASN A 133 4.11 33.12 -26.10
N ALA A 134 5.20 32.38 -26.33
CA ALA A 134 5.72 31.48 -25.31
C ALA A 134 6.10 32.24 -24.01
N ASN A 135 6.60 33.48 -24.13
CA ASN A 135 7.00 34.29 -22.98
C ASN A 135 5.87 34.59 -21.98
N VAL A 136 4.61 34.64 -22.43
CA VAL A 136 3.46 34.96 -21.57
C VAL A 136 2.68 33.72 -21.16
N TYR A 137 3.01 32.57 -21.74
CA TYR A 137 2.23 31.34 -21.60
C TYR A 137 2.20 30.82 -20.17
N GLU A 138 3.35 30.78 -19.50
CA GLU A 138 3.45 30.24 -18.13
C GLU A 138 2.53 30.99 -17.16
N ALA A 139 2.61 32.32 -17.18
CA ALA A 139 1.77 33.18 -16.33
C ALA A 139 0.28 33.03 -16.65
N SER A 140 -0.05 32.88 -17.93
CA SER A 140 -1.43 32.71 -18.38
C SER A 140 -2.00 31.36 -17.95
N PHE A 141 -1.24 30.27 -18.08
CA PHE A 141 -1.65 28.96 -17.60
C PHE A 141 -1.85 28.94 -16.08
N ARG A 142 -0.96 29.59 -15.32
CA ARG A 142 -1.12 29.74 -13.86
C ARG A 142 -2.41 30.49 -13.51
N ARG A 143 -2.73 31.58 -14.20
CA ARG A 143 -4.01 32.29 -14.02
C ARG A 143 -5.23 31.41 -14.34
N VAL A 144 -5.18 30.60 -15.39
CA VAL A 144 -6.25 29.64 -15.68
C VAL A 144 -6.44 28.65 -14.52
N LEU A 145 -5.36 28.15 -13.91
CA LEU A 145 -5.45 27.30 -12.72
C LEU A 145 -6.02 28.05 -11.51
N ASP A 146 -5.58 29.29 -11.26
CA ASP A 146 -6.06 30.11 -10.14
C ASP A 146 -7.55 30.43 -10.30
N GLN A 147 -7.99 30.77 -11.50
CA GLN A 147 -9.41 30.92 -11.82
C GLN A 147 -10.19 29.64 -11.49
N LEU A 148 -9.71 28.46 -11.90
CA LEU A 148 -10.38 27.18 -11.57
C LEU A 148 -10.44 26.95 -10.05
N ARG A 149 -9.36 27.27 -9.31
CA ARG A 149 -9.31 27.12 -7.84
C ARG A 149 -10.36 27.99 -7.17
N GLU A 150 -10.45 29.24 -7.59
CA GLU A 150 -11.42 30.21 -7.07
C GLU A 150 -12.86 29.82 -7.44
N ASP A 151 -13.13 29.57 -8.71
CA ASP A 151 -14.49 29.35 -9.23
C ASP A 151 -15.11 28.01 -8.80
N LEU A 152 -14.28 27.01 -8.49
CA LEU A 152 -14.70 25.70 -7.98
C LEU A 152 -14.56 25.58 -6.45
N ASN A 153 -14.02 26.60 -5.79
CA ASN A 153 -13.67 26.58 -4.36
C ASN A 153 -12.85 25.33 -3.98
N HIS A 154 -11.83 25.01 -4.78
CA HIS A 154 -10.98 23.84 -4.60
C HIS A 154 -9.51 24.21 -4.80
N GLN A 155 -8.77 24.37 -3.71
CA GLN A 155 -7.38 24.86 -3.77
C GLN A 155 -6.41 23.83 -4.36
N ASP A 156 -6.66 22.55 -4.07
CA ASP A 156 -5.80 21.43 -4.45
C ASP A 156 -6.15 20.86 -5.83
N ILE A 157 -6.01 21.67 -6.88
CA ILE A 157 -6.21 21.19 -8.26
C ILE A 157 -4.95 20.48 -8.76
N ASN A 158 -5.11 19.23 -9.20
CA ASN A 158 -4.11 18.48 -9.94
C ASN A 158 -4.15 18.84 -11.42
N TYR A 159 -3.05 18.69 -12.15
CA TYR A 159 -3.06 18.90 -13.59
C TYR A 159 -2.12 17.99 -14.38
N VAL A 160 -2.54 17.58 -15.57
CA VAL A 160 -1.73 16.81 -16.52
C VAL A 160 -1.64 17.55 -17.84
N ILE A 161 -0.43 17.79 -18.31
CA ILE A 161 -0.18 18.54 -19.54
C ILE A 161 0.27 17.60 -20.67
N GLY A 162 -0.45 17.59 -21.77
CA GLY A 162 0.07 17.06 -23.04
C GLY A 162 1.14 18.01 -23.57
N ARG A 163 2.38 17.54 -23.69
CA ARG A 163 3.42 18.33 -24.36
C ARG A 163 3.09 18.37 -25.86
N LEU A 164 3.32 19.50 -26.54
CA LEU A 164 3.24 19.55 -28.01
C LEU A 164 4.12 18.46 -28.63
N SER A 165 3.70 17.83 -29.73
CA SER A 165 4.48 16.75 -30.38
C SER A 165 5.74 17.30 -31.08
N ASP A 166 6.51 16.40 -31.68
CA ASP A 166 7.75 16.71 -32.41
C ASP A 166 7.53 17.44 -33.76
N PHE A 167 6.27 17.53 -34.23
CA PHE A 167 5.84 18.23 -35.46
C PHE A 167 6.55 19.55 -35.71
N GLY A 168 6.59 20.42 -34.71
CA GLY A 168 7.09 21.77 -34.88
C GLY A 168 8.60 21.93 -34.64
N ASN A 169 9.33 20.86 -34.29
CA ASN A 169 10.74 20.97 -33.89
C ASN A 169 11.63 21.65 -34.96
N ALA A 170 11.34 21.38 -36.24
CA ALA A 170 12.03 21.95 -37.39
C ALA A 170 11.13 22.87 -38.24
N ASN A 171 9.95 23.25 -37.75
CA ASN A 171 8.94 23.96 -38.54
C ASN A 171 9.01 25.47 -38.30
N SER A 172 9.57 26.22 -39.27
CA SER A 172 9.73 27.67 -39.18
C SER A 172 8.42 28.47 -39.09
N LYS A 173 7.25 27.84 -39.37
CA LYS A 173 5.94 28.48 -39.19
C LYS A 173 5.53 28.61 -37.72
N TYR A 174 6.22 27.92 -36.81
CA TYR A 174 5.96 27.93 -35.38
C TYR A 174 7.22 28.38 -34.63
N PRO A 175 7.52 29.69 -34.64
CA PRO A 175 8.80 30.21 -34.15
C PRO A 175 9.10 29.83 -32.70
N ASP A 176 8.06 29.64 -31.88
CA ASP A 176 8.17 29.36 -30.45
C ASP A 176 7.93 27.88 -30.07
N TRP A 177 7.86 26.95 -31.04
CA TRP A 177 7.45 25.56 -30.76
C TRP A 177 8.29 24.86 -29.68
N ASN A 178 9.62 24.87 -29.85
CA ASN A 178 10.54 24.22 -28.91
C ASN A 178 10.53 24.91 -27.54
N LYS A 179 10.35 26.23 -27.52
CA LYS A 179 10.23 27.01 -26.29
C LYS A 179 8.93 26.67 -25.55
N MET A 180 7.82 26.54 -26.27
CA MET A 180 6.54 26.11 -25.72
C MET A 180 6.65 24.69 -25.14
N ARG A 181 7.29 23.75 -25.85
CA ARG A 181 7.55 22.39 -25.34
C ARG A 181 8.29 22.42 -23.99
N ALA A 182 9.31 23.27 -23.85
CA ALA A 182 10.06 23.41 -22.60
C ALA A 182 9.21 23.99 -21.46
N ILE A 183 8.42 25.04 -21.73
CA ILE A 183 7.53 25.68 -20.74
C ILE A 183 6.48 24.70 -20.21
N LEU A 184 5.86 23.90 -21.10
CA LEU A 184 4.85 22.91 -20.71
C LEU A 184 5.42 21.83 -19.76
N VAL A 185 6.66 21.40 -20.02
CA VAL A 185 7.36 20.45 -19.13
C VAL A 185 7.71 21.13 -17.80
N GLN A 186 8.28 22.34 -17.84
CA GLN A 186 8.64 23.10 -16.64
C GLN A 186 7.43 23.36 -15.73
N LEU A 187 6.27 23.69 -16.31
CA LEU A 187 5.02 23.87 -15.57
C LEU A 187 4.60 22.61 -14.81
N ALA A 188 4.82 21.43 -15.39
CA ALA A 188 4.52 20.16 -14.75
C ALA A 188 5.56 19.80 -13.69
N ASP A 189 6.85 19.94 -13.99
CA ASP A 189 7.93 19.57 -13.07
C ASP A 189 8.00 20.49 -11.83
N ALA A 190 7.48 21.71 -11.93
CA ALA A 190 7.42 22.68 -10.83
C ALA A 190 6.38 22.36 -9.74
N SER A 191 5.57 21.30 -9.88
CA SER A 191 4.50 20.99 -8.91
C SER A 191 4.38 19.49 -8.61
N PRO A 192 4.27 19.09 -7.33
CA PRO A 192 4.00 17.69 -6.97
C PRO A 192 2.60 17.23 -7.39
N ARG A 193 1.70 18.18 -7.68
CA ARG A 193 0.32 17.97 -8.18
C ARG A 193 0.22 17.93 -9.71
N ALA A 194 1.35 17.82 -10.40
CA ALA A 194 1.39 17.85 -11.84
C ALA A 194 2.23 16.75 -12.49
N ARG A 195 1.86 16.42 -13.73
CA ARG A 195 2.62 15.56 -14.65
C ARG A 195 2.48 16.10 -16.07
N TRP A 196 3.39 15.69 -16.93
CA TRP A 196 3.22 15.85 -18.37
C TRP A 196 3.28 14.49 -19.06
N VAL A 197 2.70 14.39 -20.27
CA VAL A 197 2.75 13.19 -21.09
C VAL A 197 3.43 13.49 -22.42
N ASN A 198 4.30 12.58 -22.85
CA ASN A 198 4.96 12.65 -24.15
C ASN A 198 3.97 12.32 -25.26
N THR A 199 4.08 13.03 -26.39
CA THR A 199 3.19 12.90 -27.55
C THR A 199 3.93 12.80 -28.89
N ASP A 200 5.26 12.69 -28.87
CA ASP A 200 6.10 12.67 -30.08
C ASP A 200 5.84 11.45 -30.98
N ASP A 201 5.25 10.38 -30.46
CA ASP A 201 4.95 9.14 -31.19
C ASP A 201 3.47 9.00 -31.59
N LEU A 202 2.67 10.06 -31.43
CA LEU A 202 1.21 10.00 -31.58
C LEU A 202 0.70 10.54 -32.93
N ASN A 203 1.57 11.14 -33.74
CA ASN A 203 1.26 11.85 -34.97
C ASN A 203 1.64 11.10 -36.27
N ASP A 204 1.89 9.80 -36.15
CA ASP A 204 2.11 8.87 -37.27
C ASP A 204 0.96 7.85 -37.38
N GLY A 205 0.64 7.41 -38.60
CA GLY A 205 -0.33 6.35 -38.88
C GLY A 205 -1.54 6.85 -39.67
N LYS A 206 -2.75 6.37 -39.34
CA LYS A 206 -3.98 6.75 -40.07
C LYS A 206 -4.73 7.87 -39.35
N ASN A 207 -5.06 8.95 -40.07
CA ASN A 207 -5.97 9.97 -39.56
C ASN A 207 -7.44 9.50 -39.64
N ARG A 208 -8.38 10.31 -39.12
CA ARG A 208 -9.83 9.98 -39.12
C ARG A 208 -10.47 9.81 -40.49
N ARG A 209 -9.81 10.29 -41.57
CA ARG A 209 -10.27 10.13 -42.95
C ARG A 209 -9.66 8.89 -43.61
N GLY A 210 -8.91 8.07 -42.86
CA GLY A 210 -8.22 6.89 -43.39
C GLY A 210 -6.95 7.21 -44.18
N GLN A 211 -6.46 8.46 -44.15
CA GLN A 211 -5.24 8.86 -44.84
C GLN A 211 -4.02 8.60 -43.97
N ASP A 212 -2.93 8.15 -44.58
CA ASP A 212 -1.63 8.05 -43.92
C ASP A 212 -1.11 9.45 -43.60
N ILE A 213 -0.72 9.64 -42.36
CA ILE A 213 -0.07 10.84 -41.84
C ILE A 213 1.27 10.44 -41.22
N LYS A 214 2.24 11.34 -41.36
CA LYS A 214 3.57 11.18 -40.79
C LYS A 214 4.03 12.53 -40.28
N ASN A 215 4.42 12.56 -39.02
CA ASN A 215 4.80 13.73 -38.27
C ASN A 215 3.82 14.88 -38.52
N ASP A 216 2.52 14.62 -38.36
CA ASP A 216 1.46 15.61 -38.59
C ASP A 216 1.23 16.48 -37.33
N LEU A 217 0.57 17.62 -37.52
CA LEU A 217 0.18 18.50 -36.41
C LEU A 217 -0.86 17.84 -35.50
N HIS A 218 -1.71 16.99 -36.09
CA HIS A 218 -2.77 16.28 -35.39
C HIS A 218 -2.45 14.80 -35.28
N TYR A 219 -2.93 14.17 -34.20
CA TYR A 219 -2.68 12.75 -33.95
C TYR A 219 -3.43 11.83 -34.91
N SER A 220 -2.88 10.62 -35.07
CA SER A 220 -3.56 9.51 -35.73
C SER A 220 -4.69 8.97 -34.85
N VAL A 221 -5.55 8.12 -35.42
CA VAL A 221 -6.64 7.45 -34.66
C VAL A 221 -6.06 6.64 -33.50
N SER A 222 -4.98 5.88 -33.74
CA SER A 222 -4.25 5.17 -32.69
C SER A 222 -3.58 6.13 -31.71
N GLY A 223 -3.00 7.22 -32.21
CA GLY A 223 -2.38 8.26 -31.39
C GLY A 223 -3.34 8.90 -30.38
N TYR A 224 -4.59 9.21 -30.78
CA TYR A 224 -5.59 9.74 -29.84
C TYR A 224 -5.98 8.73 -28.75
N ARG A 225 -6.09 7.44 -29.08
CA ARG A 225 -6.39 6.41 -28.07
C ARG A 225 -5.27 6.33 -27.04
N GLU A 226 -4.03 6.27 -27.52
CA GLU A 226 -2.84 6.22 -26.67
C GLU A 226 -2.67 7.50 -25.83
N PHE A 227 -2.95 8.67 -26.41
CA PHE A 227 -2.96 9.94 -25.67
C PHE A 227 -3.92 9.90 -24.47
N GLY A 228 -5.15 9.43 -24.69
CA GLY A 228 -6.13 9.29 -23.61
C GLY A 228 -5.70 8.30 -22.51
N LYS A 229 -5.04 7.20 -22.88
CA LYS A 229 -4.46 6.25 -21.90
C LYS A 229 -3.38 6.92 -21.06
N ARG A 230 -2.44 7.63 -21.70
CA ARG A 230 -1.34 8.32 -20.99
C ARG A 230 -1.87 9.39 -20.04
N LEU A 231 -2.85 10.17 -20.46
CA LEU A 231 -3.51 11.15 -19.59
C LEU A 231 -4.18 10.47 -18.38
N ALA A 232 -4.90 9.36 -18.60
CA ALA A 232 -5.54 8.62 -17.51
C ALA A 232 -4.51 8.05 -16.52
N VAL A 233 -3.44 7.42 -17.00
CA VAL A 233 -2.36 6.89 -16.15
C VAL A 233 -1.73 7.99 -15.31
N ALA A 234 -1.36 9.11 -15.93
CA ALA A 234 -0.75 10.24 -15.23
C ALA A 234 -1.72 10.84 -14.19
N ALA A 235 -2.99 11.01 -14.53
CA ALA A 235 -4.00 11.55 -13.63
C ALA A 235 -4.24 10.64 -12.40
N ILE A 236 -4.33 9.33 -12.64
CA ILE A 236 -4.43 8.32 -11.59
C ILE A 236 -3.21 8.44 -10.66
N GLN A 237 -1.99 8.38 -11.20
CA GLN A 237 -0.76 8.44 -10.40
C GLN A 237 -0.68 9.68 -9.50
N ILE A 238 -1.13 10.84 -9.97
CA ILE A 238 -1.15 12.06 -9.14
C ILE A 238 -2.18 11.92 -8.01
N LEU A 239 -3.42 11.51 -8.33
CA LEU A 239 -4.49 11.36 -7.34
C LEU A 239 -4.11 10.36 -6.24
N GLU A 240 -3.56 9.21 -6.62
CA GLU A 240 -3.12 8.17 -5.67
C GLU A 240 -1.96 8.62 -4.79
N ARG A 241 -1.17 9.59 -5.26
CA ARG A 241 -0.05 10.11 -4.50
C ARG A 241 -0.52 11.18 -3.52
N ASN A 242 -1.41 12.07 -3.95
CA ASN A 242 -1.65 13.33 -3.27
C ASN A 242 -3.01 13.39 -2.55
N ASP A 243 -4.04 12.70 -3.04
CA ASP A 243 -5.43 12.98 -2.62
C ASP A 243 -6.17 11.74 -2.11
N VAL A 244 -5.87 10.58 -2.68
CA VAL A 244 -6.50 9.30 -2.33
C VAL A 244 -5.51 8.16 -2.11
N PRO A 245 -4.45 8.36 -1.31
CA PRO A 245 -3.43 7.32 -1.09
C PRO A 245 -4.00 6.02 -0.52
N TYR A 246 -5.13 6.08 0.18
CA TYR A 246 -5.70 4.97 0.94
C TYR A 246 -7.00 4.38 0.36
N GLU A 247 -7.55 4.95 -0.72
CA GLU A 247 -8.83 4.49 -1.27
C GLU A 247 -8.74 3.19 -2.07
N LEU A 248 -7.53 2.72 -2.34
CA LEU A 248 -7.25 1.67 -3.31
C LEU A 248 -6.85 0.38 -2.60
N ALA A 249 -7.49 0.14 -1.46
CA ALA A 249 -7.37 -1.10 -0.75
C ALA A 249 -7.86 -2.26 -1.64
N PRO A 250 -7.11 -3.37 -1.74
CA PRO A 250 -7.58 -4.55 -2.46
C PRO A 250 -8.95 -5.01 -1.92
N PRO A 251 -9.83 -5.60 -2.74
CA PRO A 251 -11.10 -6.15 -2.26
C PRO A 251 -10.89 -7.06 -1.05
N ALA A 252 -11.75 -6.91 -0.03
CA ALA A 252 -11.71 -7.72 1.18
C ALA A 252 -12.96 -8.59 1.25
N ASP A 253 -13.17 -9.38 0.21
CA ASP A 253 -14.16 -10.46 0.18
C ASP A 253 -13.59 -11.69 0.89
N PRO A 254 -14.42 -12.57 1.48
CA PRO A 254 -13.95 -13.79 2.13
C PRO A 254 -12.92 -14.54 1.26
N PRO A 255 -11.77 -14.96 1.83
CA PRO A 255 -11.46 -15.09 3.25
C PRO A 255 -10.90 -13.82 3.94
N TYR A 256 -11.01 -12.66 3.29
CA TYR A 256 -10.62 -11.37 3.85
C TYR A 256 -11.85 -10.62 4.38
N TYR A 257 -11.65 -9.82 5.43
CA TYR A 257 -12.69 -8.97 6.00
C TYR A 257 -12.09 -7.61 6.35
N ARG A 258 -12.84 -6.53 6.13
CA ARG A 258 -12.38 -5.17 6.41
C ARG A 258 -13.41 -4.34 7.16
N VAL A 259 -12.91 -3.53 8.09
CA VAL A 259 -13.65 -2.43 8.72
C VAL A 259 -12.87 -1.13 8.55
N ARG A 260 -13.57 0.02 8.59
CA ARG A 260 -12.97 1.35 8.55
C ARG A 260 -13.64 2.22 9.62
N TYR A 261 -12.84 3.01 10.33
CA TYR A 261 -13.32 4.01 11.28
C TYR A 261 -12.83 5.40 10.89
N GLU A 262 -13.66 6.41 11.14
CA GLU A 262 -13.27 7.80 10.98
C GLU A 262 -12.40 8.27 12.15
N GLY A 263 -11.55 9.26 11.88
CA GLY A 263 -10.80 9.96 12.91
C GLY A 263 -11.66 10.98 13.68
N SER A 264 -11.14 11.43 14.82
CA SER A 264 -11.74 12.44 15.68
C SER A 264 -10.71 13.53 16.01
N PRO A 265 -11.12 14.80 16.15
CA PRO A 265 -10.25 15.86 16.63
C PRO A 265 -10.09 15.91 18.16
N GLU A 266 -10.83 15.08 18.90
CA GLU A 266 -10.76 15.07 20.37
C GLU A 266 -9.49 14.37 20.88
N ASP A 267 -8.88 14.93 21.92
CA ASP A 267 -7.68 14.37 22.55
C ASP A 267 -7.94 12.97 23.10
N GLY A 268 -6.95 12.07 22.94
CA GLY A 268 -7.04 10.67 23.37
C GLY A 268 -7.94 9.79 22.50
N LYS A 269 -8.63 10.35 21.49
CA LYS A 269 -9.34 9.57 20.47
C LYS A 269 -8.47 9.39 19.23
N LEU A 270 -8.79 8.36 18.45
CA LEU A 270 -8.15 8.06 17.17
C LEU A 270 -8.15 9.30 16.27
N ARG A 271 -6.97 9.87 16.00
CA ARG A 271 -6.84 11.13 15.25
C ARG A 271 -7.11 11.01 13.76
N PHE A 272 -6.60 9.94 13.16
CA PHE A 272 -6.69 9.70 11.72
C PHE A 272 -7.66 8.56 11.44
N PRO A 273 -8.44 8.60 10.34
CA PRO A 273 -9.20 7.44 9.93
C PRO A 273 -8.29 6.20 9.79
N VAL A 274 -8.85 5.03 10.00
CA VAL A 274 -8.09 3.77 9.95
C VAL A 274 -8.89 2.68 9.26
N GLN A 275 -8.22 1.89 8.44
CA GLN A 275 -8.75 0.65 7.89
C GLN A 275 -8.06 -0.54 8.55
N TYR A 276 -8.83 -1.56 8.92
CA TYR A 276 -8.31 -2.81 9.44
C TYR A 276 -8.75 -3.95 8.54
N THR A 277 -7.79 -4.70 7.99
CA THR A 277 -8.05 -5.87 7.16
C THR A 277 -7.53 -7.11 7.87
N VAL A 278 -8.37 -8.14 7.98
CA VAL A 278 -7.98 -9.46 8.48
C VAL A 278 -8.16 -10.50 7.38
N TRP A 279 -7.19 -11.39 7.27
CA TRP A 279 -7.27 -12.63 6.51
C TRP A 279 -7.36 -13.79 7.49
N ILE A 280 -8.29 -14.71 7.24
CA ILE A 280 -8.46 -15.92 8.04
C ILE A 280 -8.13 -17.11 7.14
N PRO A 281 -7.27 -18.05 7.56
CA PRO A 281 -6.94 -19.19 6.71
C PRO A 281 -8.21 -19.97 6.33
N PRO A 282 -8.44 -20.23 5.02
CA PRO A 282 -9.63 -20.97 4.60
C PRO A 282 -9.71 -22.35 5.27
N GLY A 283 -10.86 -22.64 5.88
CA GLY A 283 -11.11 -23.91 6.57
C GLY A 283 -10.71 -23.95 8.04
N THR A 284 -10.07 -22.91 8.58
CA THR A 284 -9.81 -22.80 10.02
C THR A 284 -11.14 -22.72 10.77
N LYS A 285 -11.37 -23.68 11.66
CA LYS A 285 -12.61 -23.73 12.46
C LYS A 285 -12.55 -22.82 13.67
N THR A 286 -11.37 -22.66 14.26
CA THR A 286 -11.17 -21.95 15.51
C THR A 286 -9.78 -21.33 15.50
N LEU A 287 -9.68 -20.06 15.87
CA LEU A 287 -8.41 -19.33 15.87
C LEU A 287 -7.67 -19.52 17.19
N ARG A 288 -6.35 -19.70 17.12
CA ARG A 288 -5.46 -19.77 18.29
C ARG A 288 -4.73 -18.46 18.58
N GLY A 289 -4.64 -17.57 17.59
CA GLY A 289 -3.89 -16.32 17.67
C GLY A 289 -4.23 -15.32 16.56
N LEU A 290 -3.66 -14.13 16.67
CA LEU A 290 -3.71 -13.07 15.67
C LEU A 290 -2.30 -12.56 15.39
N ILE A 291 -1.86 -12.61 14.15
CA ILE A 291 -0.61 -11.98 13.72
C ILE A 291 -0.94 -10.58 13.22
N VAL A 292 -0.39 -9.56 13.87
CA VAL A 292 -0.59 -8.14 13.51
C VAL A 292 0.66 -7.66 12.79
N HIS A 293 0.49 -7.19 11.56
CA HIS A 293 1.53 -6.57 10.75
C HIS A 293 1.26 -5.06 10.64
N GLN A 294 2.08 -4.27 11.33
CA GLN A 294 1.88 -2.82 11.45
C GLN A 294 2.91 -2.02 10.65
N HIS A 295 2.44 -1.22 9.70
CA HIS A 295 3.27 -0.36 8.87
C HIS A 295 4.00 0.76 9.64
N GLY A 296 4.95 1.43 8.98
CA GLY A 296 5.67 2.60 9.52
C GLY A 296 5.00 3.96 9.34
N CYS A 297 5.68 5.01 9.79
CA CYS A 297 5.18 6.40 9.72
C CYS A 297 5.19 6.97 8.30
N GLY A 298 4.25 7.89 8.03
CA GLY A 298 4.18 8.68 6.80
C GLY A 298 3.45 7.96 5.67
N VAL A 299 2.90 8.75 4.73
CA VAL A 299 1.95 8.29 3.70
C VAL A 299 2.44 7.05 2.95
N GLY A 300 3.71 7.05 2.50
CA GLY A 300 4.28 5.92 1.76
C GLY A 300 4.26 4.61 2.56
N SER A 301 4.65 4.67 3.84
CA SER A 301 4.60 3.52 4.74
C SER A 301 3.16 3.15 5.09
N CYS A 302 2.29 4.12 5.39
CA CYS A 302 0.88 3.86 5.70
C CYS A 302 0.18 3.09 4.57
N ARG A 303 0.41 3.49 3.32
CA ARG A 303 -0.11 2.80 2.13
C ARG A 303 0.33 1.34 2.04
N SER A 304 1.53 1.01 2.50
CA SER A 304 2.02 -0.37 2.46
C SER A 304 1.16 -1.32 3.32
N GLY A 305 0.49 -0.81 4.37
CA GLY A 305 -0.44 -1.62 5.17
C GLY A 305 -1.67 -2.11 4.41
N LEU A 306 -2.01 -1.51 3.24
CA LEU A 306 -3.17 -1.93 2.43
C LEU A 306 -3.05 -3.37 1.94
N THR A 307 -1.83 -3.87 1.80
CA THR A 307 -1.51 -5.21 1.29
C THR A 307 -0.98 -6.16 2.35
N GLY A 308 -0.75 -5.71 3.59
CA GLY A 308 -0.14 -6.54 4.64
C GLY A 308 -0.90 -7.85 4.92
N ALA A 309 -2.23 -7.82 4.95
CA ALA A 309 -3.04 -9.02 5.15
C ALA A 309 -3.03 -9.99 3.94
N PHE A 310 -2.53 -9.55 2.77
CA PHE A 310 -2.48 -10.30 1.51
C PHE A 310 -1.08 -10.87 1.21
N ASP A 311 -0.13 -10.75 2.14
CA ASP A 311 1.22 -11.28 1.99
C ASP A 311 1.22 -12.81 2.18
N LEU A 312 1.54 -13.56 1.14
CA LEU A 312 1.49 -15.02 1.16
C LEU A 312 2.48 -15.65 2.16
N HIS A 313 3.59 -14.98 2.45
CA HIS A 313 4.61 -15.48 3.38
C HIS A 313 4.16 -15.31 4.82
N TRP A 314 3.62 -14.14 5.18
CA TRP A 314 3.00 -13.95 6.49
C TRP A 314 1.73 -14.79 6.67
N GLN A 315 0.97 -15.04 5.60
CA GLN A 315 -0.16 -15.98 5.61
C GLN A 315 0.28 -17.43 5.83
N ALA A 316 1.50 -17.81 5.42
CA ALA A 316 2.05 -19.14 5.70
C ALA A 316 2.24 -19.33 7.21
N LEU A 317 2.84 -18.34 7.88
CA LEU A 317 2.97 -18.34 9.35
C LEU A 317 1.61 -18.37 10.05
N ALA A 318 0.68 -17.53 9.59
CA ALA A 318 -0.66 -17.49 10.18
C ALA A 318 -1.36 -18.85 10.05
N ARG A 319 -1.25 -19.51 8.89
CA ARG A 319 -1.82 -20.83 8.65
C ARG A 319 -1.19 -21.93 9.50
N GLU A 320 0.14 -21.92 9.66
CA GLU A 320 0.86 -22.91 10.48
C GLU A 320 0.34 -22.96 11.92
N HIS A 321 -0.10 -21.81 12.44
CA HIS A 321 -0.50 -21.66 13.85
C HIS A 321 -2.01 -21.52 14.08
N ASP A 322 -2.85 -21.75 13.06
CA ASP A 322 -4.29 -21.44 13.11
C ASP A 322 -4.55 -19.99 13.60
N CYS A 323 -3.71 -19.06 13.15
CA CYS A 323 -3.84 -17.64 13.41
C CYS A 323 -4.51 -16.92 12.26
N ALA A 324 -5.15 -15.80 12.56
CA ALA A 324 -5.54 -14.81 11.56
C ALA A 324 -4.36 -13.87 11.28
N LEU A 325 -4.27 -13.32 10.07
CA LEU A 325 -3.31 -12.26 9.71
C LEU A 325 -4.03 -10.93 9.60
N PHE A 326 -3.55 -9.91 10.30
CA PHE A 326 -4.19 -8.62 10.44
C PHE A 326 -3.26 -7.49 10.05
N SER A 327 -3.75 -6.52 9.30
CA SER A 327 -3.00 -5.32 8.91
C SER A 327 -3.88 -4.07 9.06
N ALA A 328 -3.32 -3.04 9.66
CA ALA A 328 -3.93 -1.72 9.78
C ALA A 328 -3.41 -0.77 8.70
N VAL A 329 -4.19 0.26 8.37
CA VAL A 329 -3.80 1.40 7.53
C VAL A 329 -4.32 2.67 8.19
N TYR A 330 -3.44 3.38 8.89
CA TYR A 330 -3.76 4.70 9.40
C TYR A 330 -3.67 5.71 8.26
N GLU A 331 -4.75 6.43 8.00
CA GLU A 331 -4.89 7.39 6.90
C GLU A 331 -4.22 8.73 7.26
N GLN A 332 -2.96 8.67 7.70
CA GLN A 332 -2.16 9.81 8.11
C GLN A 332 -1.96 10.77 6.92
N PRO A 333 -2.27 12.07 7.05
CA PRO A 333 -1.94 13.07 6.05
C PRO A 333 -0.42 13.22 5.87
N ALA A 334 0.01 13.82 4.74
CA ALA A 334 1.40 14.20 4.57
C ALA A 334 1.86 15.15 5.70
N ASP A 335 3.09 14.96 6.16
CA ASP A 335 3.75 15.76 7.22
C ASP A 335 3.06 15.79 8.59
N ALA A 336 1.93 15.11 8.76
CA ALA A 336 1.29 14.98 10.07
C ALA A 336 2.15 14.18 11.05
N ASP A 337 2.07 14.49 12.34
CA ASP A 337 2.78 13.73 13.36
C ASP A 337 2.20 12.31 13.47
N CYS A 338 3.06 11.30 13.25
CA CYS A 338 2.65 9.91 13.41
C CYS A 338 2.48 9.49 14.88
N GLY A 339 3.00 10.24 15.85
CA GLY A 339 2.76 10.03 17.28
C GLY A 339 1.28 9.95 17.64
N LEU A 340 0.43 10.64 16.88
CA LEU A 340 -1.03 10.66 17.06
C LEU A 340 -1.72 9.32 16.72
N TRP A 341 -1.01 8.35 16.14
CA TRP A 341 -1.50 6.98 15.99
C TRP A 341 -0.51 5.92 16.50
N CYS A 342 0.79 6.16 16.37
CA CYS A 342 1.82 5.17 16.70
C CYS A 342 2.11 5.08 18.20
N ASP A 343 1.67 6.07 18.98
CA ASP A 343 1.43 5.91 20.40
C ASP A 343 -0.02 5.40 20.59
N PRO A 344 -0.22 4.13 20.99
CA PRO A 344 -1.54 3.55 21.13
C PRO A 344 -2.46 4.30 22.10
N ARG A 345 -1.89 5.02 23.08
CA ARG A 345 -2.64 5.81 24.07
C ARG A 345 -3.44 6.96 23.45
N ASN A 346 -3.14 7.33 22.21
CA ASN A 346 -3.89 8.31 21.42
C ASN A 346 -5.10 7.66 20.70
N GLY A 347 -5.69 6.64 21.31
CA GLY A 347 -6.94 6.00 20.88
C GLY A 347 -6.79 4.96 19.77
N SER A 348 -5.57 4.67 19.29
CA SER A 348 -5.36 3.65 18.28
C SER A 348 -5.40 2.22 18.87
N ASP A 349 -5.14 2.06 20.16
CA ASP A 349 -5.38 0.80 20.88
C ASP A 349 -6.88 0.47 20.96
N GLN A 350 -7.71 1.44 21.32
CA GLN A 350 -9.16 1.28 21.44
C GLN A 350 -9.79 1.02 20.07
N ALA A 351 -9.31 1.69 19.02
CA ALA A 351 -9.72 1.42 17.65
C ALA A 351 -9.35 0.01 17.20
N PHE A 352 -8.15 -0.47 17.56
CA PHE A 352 -7.71 -1.84 17.31
C PHE A 352 -8.61 -2.85 18.04
N LEU A 353 -8.85 -2.71 19.35
CA LEU A 353 -9.73 -3.59 20.12
C LEU A 353 -11.15 -3.64 19.56
N ARG A 354 -11.72 -2.49 19.21
CA ARG A 354 -13.03 -2.39 18.57
C ARG A 354 -13.04 -3.14 17.22
N SER A 355 -11.98 -3.01 16.43
CA SER A 355 -11.85 -3.73 15.16
C SER A 355 -11.90 -5.25 15.32
N LEU A 356 -11.33 -5.79 16.40
CA LEU A 356 -11.38 -7.23 16.66
C LEU A 356 -12.81 -7.72 16.86
N ALA A 357 -13.64 -6.99 17.62
CA ALA A 357 -15.05 -7.33 17.83
C ALA A 357 -15.89 -7.21 16.54
N ASP A 358 -15.73 -6.11 15.79
CA ASP A 358 -16.47 -5.91 14.54
C ASP A 358 -16.07 -6.95 13.48
N LEU A 359 -14.78 -7.31 13.40
CA LEU A 359 -14.27 -8.33 12.49
C LEU A 359 -14.62 -9.75 12.94
N ALA A 360 -14.68 -10.03 14.24
CA ALA A 360 -15.18 -11.28 14.80
C ALA A 360 -16.61 -11.55 14.32
N THR A 361 -17.47 -10.54 14.44
CA THR A 361 -18.86 -10.60 13.98
C THR A 361 -18.94 -10.80 12.46
N ARG A 362 -18.16 -10.06 11.67
CA ARG A 362 -18.19 -10.12 10.20
C ARG A 362 -17.66 -11.44 9.63
N SER A 363 -16.68 -12.02 10.29
CA SER A 363 -16.03 -13.24 9.83
C SER A 363 -16.64 -14.53 10.39
N GLY A 364 -17.45 -14.42 11.44
CA GLY A 364 -17.97 -15.57 12.17
C GLY A 364 -16.96 -16.22 13.13
N HIS A 365 -15.87 -15.53 13.46
CA HIS A 365 -14.81 -15.99 14.36
C HIS A 365 -14.80 -15.17 15.67
N PRO A 366 -15.64 -15.49 16.66
CA PRO A 366 -15.72 -14.77 17.94
C PRO A 366 -14.39 -14.76 18.72
N GLU A 367 -13.51 -15.72 18.44
CA GLU A 367 -12.22 -15.86 19.13
C GLU A 367 -11.31 -14.66 18.90
N LEU A 368 -11.46 -13.93 17.77
CA LEU A 368 -10.67 -12.74 17.44
C LEU A 368 -10.60 -11.71 18.58
N GLU A 369 -11.65 -11.59 19.40
CA GLU A 369 -11.69 -10.65 20.53
C GLU A 369 -10.72 -11.02 21.66
N THR A 370 -10.41 -12.31 21.81
CA THR A 370 -9.74 -12.87 23.00
C THR A 370 -8.40 -13.54 22.71
N VAL A 371 -8.19 -14.01 21.48
CA VAL A 371 -6.94 -14.68 21.11
C VAL A 371 -5.71 -13.80 21.36
N PRO A 372 -4.57 -14.42 21.71
CA PRO A 372 -3.31 -13.71 21.87
C PRO A 372 -2.78 -13.17 20.54
N TRP A 373 -1.89 -12.19 20.62
CA TRP A 373 -1.35 -11.44 19.49
C TRP A 373 0.14 -11.70 19.30
N ALA A 374 0.54 -11.93 18.05
CA ALA A 374 1.93 -11.81 17.60
C ALA A 374 2.08 -10.45 16.92
N LEU A 375 2.89 -9.56 17.46
CA LEU A 375 2.97 -8.17 17.00
C LEU A 375 4.24 -7.93 16.20
N TRP A 376 4.14 -7.73 14.89
CA TRP A 376 5.21 -7.19 14.07
C TRP A 376 4.93 -5.72 13.77
N GLY A 377 5.96 -4.88 13.86
CA GLY A 377 5.81 -3.47 13.49
C GLY A 377 7.09 -2.83 13.00
N HIS A 378 6.97 -1.97 11.99
CA HIS A 378 8.09 -1.22 11.41
C HIS A 378 8.05 0.25 11.81
N SER A 379 9.16 0.83 12.28
CA SER A 379 9.31 2.25 12.59
C SER A 379 8.25 2.75 13.59
N GLY A 380 7.33 3.62 13.17
CA GLY A 380 6.13 3.95 13.95
C GLY A 380 5.34 2.72 14.38
N GLY A 381 5.18 1.72 13.50
CA GLY A 381 4.56 0.45 13.84
C GLY A 381 5.31 -0.35 14.90
N GLY A 382 6.65 -0.26 14.94
CA GLY A 382 7.45 -0.87 16.02
C GLY A 382 7.26 -0.14 17.36
N THR A 383 7.08 1.19 17.30
CA THR A 383 6.67 1.98 18.48
C THR A 383 5.28 1.56 18.98
N TRP A 384 4.34 1.39 18.05
CA TRP A 384 2.98 0.93 18.34
C TRP A 384 2.99 -0.47 18.96
N ALA A 385 3.63 -1.45 18.30
CA ALA A 385 3.69 -2.83 18.75
C ALA A 385 4.35 -2.97 20.13
N GLY A 386 5.46 -2.26 20.38
CA GLY A 386 6.12 -2.32 21.68
C GLY A 386 5.35 -1.58 22.78
N THR A 387 4.63 -0.50 22.46
CA THR A 387 3.74 0.14 23.43
C THR A 387 2.51 -0.72 23.72
N MET A 388 1.93 -1.40 22.71
CA MET A 388 0.85 -2.36 22.89
C MET A 388 1.26 -3.53 23.80
N LEU A 389 2.49 -4.02 23.66
CA LEU A 389 3.07 -5.01 24.58
C LEU A 389 3.08 -4.51 26.04
N PHE A 390 3.38 -3.23 26.27
CA PHE A 390 3.43 -2.70 27.64
C PHE A 390 2.05 -2.46 28.23
N LEU A 391 1.08 -2.07 27.39
CA LEU A 391 -0.31 -1.83 27.80
C LEU A 391 -1.11 -3.13 28.00
N TYR A 392 -0.82 -4.16 27.20
CA TYR A 392 -1.56 -5.41 27.15
C TYR A 392 -0.63 -6.64 27.21
N PRO A 393 0.26 -6.76 28.21
CA PRO A 393 1.29 -7.80 28.24
C PRO A 393 0.71 -9.21 28.19
N ASP A 394 -0.42 -9.44 28.86
CA ASP A 394 -1.10 -10.75 28.91
C ASP A 394 -1.80 -11.13 27.59
N ARG A 395 -1.85 -10.22 26.61
CA ARG A 395 -2.41 -10.47 25.28
C ARG A 395 -1.33 -10.76 24.24
N VAL A 396 -0.04 -10.58 24.53
CA VAL A 396 1.02 -10.66 23.52
C VAL A 396 1.82 -11.95 23.66
N ALA A 397 1.77 -12.80 22.63
CA ALA A 397 2.55 -14.03 22.55
C ALA A 397 4.02 -13.78 22.17
N ALA A 398 4.26 -12.80 21.29
CA ALA A 398 5.59 -12.39 20.85
C ALA A 398 5.54 -11.02 20.16
N ALA A 399 6.65 -10.27 20.17
CA ALA A 399 6.75 -8.98 19.49
C ALA A 399 8.07 -8.83 18.71
N TRP A 400 7.97 -8.37 17.46
CA TRP A 400 9.10 -8.02 16.60
C TRP A 400 9.04 -6.53 16.25
N LEU A 401 10.01 -5.79 16.76
CA LEU A 401 10.06 -4.33 16.69
C LEU A 401 11.16 -3.93 15.71
N ARG A 402 10.78 -3.74 14.44
CA ARG A 402 11.70 -3.34 13.36
C ARG A 402 11.88 -1.84 13.34
N SER A 403 13.11 -1.35 13.50
CA SER A 403 13.52 0.05 13.31
C SER A 403 12.69 1.07 14.11
N GLY A 404 12.12 0.65 15.25
CA GLY A 404 11.33 1.48 16.14
C GLY A 404 10.84 0.72 17.36
N CYS A 405 10.81 1.38 18.52
CA CYS A 405 10.42 0.82 19.81
C CYS A 405 9.83 1.92 20.70
N PRO A 406 9.10 1.57 21.78
CA PRO A 406 8.61 2.56 22.74
C PRO A 406 9.75 3.37 23.35
N LEU A 407 9.47 4.65 23.62
CA LEU A 407 10.36 5.49 24.38
C LEU A 407 10.12 5.24 25.87
N ILE A 408 11.13 4.73 26.59
CA ILE A 408 10.99 4.40 28.03
C ILE A 408 11.54 5.47 28.98
N THR A 409 12.22 6.47 28.43
CA THR A 409 12.76 7.62 29.15
C THR A 409 12.53 8.87 28.32
N PRO A 410 12.09 10.00 28.91
CA PRO A 410 11.91 11.24 28.17
C PRO A 410 13.16 11.61 27.34
N SER A 411 12.97 11.97 26.08
CA SER A 411 14.05 12.35 25.18
C SER A 411 14.02 13.87 24.93
N PRO A 412 15.08 14.61 25.28
CA PRO A 412 15.19 16.03 24.92
C PRO A 412 15.14 16.27 23.40
N GLN A 413 15.51 15.28 22.60
CA GLN A 413 15.49 15.34 21.13
C GLN A 413 14.10 15.10 20.55
N ARG A 414 13.16 14.55 21.34
CA ARG A 414 11.76 14.29 20.96
C ARG A 414 10.82 14.64 22.13
N PRO A 415 10.75 15.91 22.53
CA PRO A 415 9.99 16.33 23.72
C PRO A 415 8.47 16.15 23.53
N ASP A 416 8.02 16.05 22.28
CA ASP A 416 6.65 15.75 21.84
C ASP A 416 6.25 14.29 22.04
N ARG A 417 7.21 13.37 22.19
CA ARG A 417 6.93 11.94 22.40
C ARG A 417 6.92 11.59 23.88
N ALA A 418 5.74 11.26 24.40
CA ALA A 418 5.57 10.84 25.76
C ALA A 418 6.24 9.48 26.01
N ALA A 419 7.13 9.42 27.00
CA ALA A 419 7.67 8.15 27.46
C ALA A 419 6.58 7.26 28.07
N ILE A 420 6.78 5.95 28.01
CA ILE A 420 5.99 4.96 28.75
C ILE A 420 6.87 4.38 29.87
N ALA A 421 6.27 4.17 31.04
CA ALA A 421 6.99 3.52 32.13
C ALA A 421 7.41 2.11 31.70
N ALA A 422 8.67 1.74 31.98
CA ALA A 422 9.11 0.37 31.83
C ALA A 422 8.28 -0.56 32.75
N PRO A 423 8.03 -1.81 32.33
CA PRO A 423 7.27 -2.74 33.15
C PRO A 423 7.99 -2.99 34.49
N PRO A 424 7.26 -3.13 35.62
CA PRO A 424 7.86 -3.34 36.94
C PRO A 424 8.33 -4.79 37.17
N SER A 425 7.98 -5.71 36.27
CA SER A 425 8.28 -7.14 36.33
C SER A 425 8.68 -7.64 34.93
N PRO A 426 9.39 -8.78 34.83
CA PRO A 426 9.67 -9.38 33.53
C PRO A 426 8.40 -9.63 32.73
N LEU A 427 8.45 -9.35 31.42
CA LEU A 427 7.37 -9.69 30.51
C LEU A 427 7.50 -11.14 30.08
N GLU A 428 6.36 -11.82 30.07
CA GLU A 428 6.18 -13.13 29.47
C GLU A 428 5.96 -12.99 27.96
N ALA A 429 6.62 -12.11 27.22
CA ALA A 429 6.54 -12.11 25.77
C ALA A 429 7.97 -12.02 25.22
N PRO A 430 8.39 -12.91 24.30
CA PRO A 430 9.64 -12.75 23.60
C PRO A 430 9.59 -11.48 22.77
N VAL A 431 10.65 -10.70 22.81
CA VAL A 431 10.77 -9.47 22.04
C VAL A 431 12.02 -9.54 21.18
N MET A 432 11.91 -9.30 19.89
CA MET A 432 13.06 -9.02 19.03
C MET A 432 13.10 -7.54 18.68
N LEU A 433 14.20 -6.88 19.03
CA LEU A 433 14.56 -5.58 18.48
C LEU A 433 15.37 -5.80 17.21
N ASN A 434 14.91 -5.31 16.07
CA ASN A 434 15.59 -5.51 14.78
C ASN A 434 15.80 -4.16 14.11
N LEU A 435 16.98 -3.90 13.57
CA LEU A 435 17.31 -2.62 12.92
C LEU A 435 18.38 -2.80 11.86
N GLY A 436 18.43 -1.88 10.90
CA GLY A 436 19.52 -1.76 9.95
C GLY A 436 20.77 -1.15 10.59
N THR A 437 21.93 -1.51 10.07
CA THR A 437 23.21 -1.02 10.58
C THR A 437 23.35 0.50 10.47
N GLN A 438 22.72 1.13 9.47
CA GLN A 438 22.81 2.59 9.27
C GLN A 438 21.91 3.41 10.22
N GLU A 439 21.26 2.76 11.19
CA GLU A 439 20.32 3.41 12.11
C GLU A 439 20.95 3.70 13.48
N GLY A 440 22.15 4.28 13.48
CA GLY A 440 22.91 4.57 14.71
C GLY A 440 23.89 3.48 15.12
N PHE A 441 23.92 2.33 14.43
CA PHE A 441 24.87 1.25 14.75
C PHE A 441 26.23 1.47 14.07
N THR A 442 26.27 1.75 12.76
CA THR A 442 27.49 2.15 12.04
C THR A 442 27.48 3.59 11.53
N VAL A 443 26.30 4.22 11.46
CA VAL A 443 26.13 5.62 11.05
C VAL A 443 25.46 6.37 12.20
N GLU A 444 26.24 7.20 12.90
CA GLU A 444 25.84 7.85 14.16
C GLU A 444 25.19 9.23 13.98
N ASP A 445 25.04 9.70 12.74
CA ASP A 445 24.41 10.96 12.39
C ASP A 445 23.21 10.79 11.44
N GLY A 446 22.48 11.88 11.22
CA GLY A 446 21.31 11.91 10.36
C GLY A 446 20.01 11.46 11.03
N ARG A 447 18.97 11.30 10.22
CA ARG A 447 17.57 11.19 10.68
C ARG A 447 17.31 9.98 11.57
N PHE A 448 18.00 8.87 11.35
CA PHE A 448 17.74 7.58 12.02
C PHE A 448 18.81 7.16 13.02
N ALA A 449 19.83 7.98 13.27
CA ALA A 449 20.92 7.66 14.21
C ALA A 449 20.45 7.36 15.64
N SER A 450 19.29 7.88 16.04
CA SER A 450 18.75 7.63 17.38
C SER A 450 18.18 6.22 17.60
N VAL A 451 17.96 5.42 16.55
CA VAL A 451 17.26 4.13 16.67
C VAL A 451 18.08 3.13 17.49
N TRP A 452 19.36 2.92 17.17
CA TRP A 452 20.22 2.01 17.95
C TRP A 452 20.30 2.37 19.44
N PRO A 453 20.62 3.62 19.85
CA PRO A 453 20.62 4.00 21.26
C PRO A 453 19.28 3.72 21.96
N HIS A 454 18.15 3.97 21.30
CA HIS A 454 16.83 3.69 21.87
C HIS A 454 16.56 2.19 22.01
N CYS A 455 16.82 1.39 20.97
CA CYS A 455 16.68 -0.06 21.03
C CYS A 455 17.57 -0.65 22.14
N ARG A 456 18.82 -0.19 22.25
CA ARG A 456 19.74 -0.62 23.31
C ARG A 456 19.22 -0.28 24.72
N ALA A 457 18.63 0.91 24.91
CA ALA A 457 18.04 1.28 26.19
C ALA A 457 16.87 0.37 26.57
N VAL A 458 15.96 0.08 25.62
CA VAL A 458 14.83 -0.85 25.83
C VAL A 458 15.33 -2.27 26.10
N PHE A 459 16.32 -2.75 25.35
CA PHE A 459 16.95 -4.05 25.56
C PHE A 459 17.46 -4.19 27.00
N ILE A 460 18.29 -3.24 27.45
CA ILE A 460 18.88 -3.26 28.79
C ILE A 460 17.80 -3.23 29.86
N ALA A 461 16.79 -2.37 29.72
CA ALA A 461 15.72 -2.23 30.70
C ALA A 461 14.92 -3.53 30.85
N LEU A 462 14.57 -4.20 29.75
CA LEU A 462 13.77 -5.41 29.78
C LEU A 462 14.59 -6.67 30.15
N ARG A 463 15.82 -6.79 29.64
CA ARG A 463 16.68 -7.96 29.93
C ARG A 463 17.10 -8.03 31.39
N LYS A 464 17.38 -6.89 32.03
CA LYS A 464 17.68 -6.82 33.48
C LYS A 464 16.55 -7.34 34.36
N LEU A 465 15.31 -7.28 33.88
CA LEU A 465 14.14 -7.84 34.58
C LEU A 465 14.00 -9.35 34.36
N GLY A 466 14.71 -9.94 33.40
CA GLY A 466 14.57 -11.35 32.99
C GLY A 466 13.67 -11.56 31.77
N THR A 467 13.15 -10.50 31.15
CA THR A 467 12.31 -10.60 29.93
C THR A 467 13.12 -11.22 28.79
N PRO A 468 12.60 -12.20 28.02
CA PRO A 468 13.30 -12.79 26.87
C PRO A 468 13.38 -11.78 25.71
N VAL A 469 14.50 -11.05 25.60
CA VAL A 469 14.70 -10.04 24.54
C VAL A 469 15.93 -10.38 23.69
N GLY A 470 15.75 -10.38 22.38
CA GLY A 470 16.82 -10.41 21.40
C GLY A 470 17.07 -9.04 20.79
N ILE A 471 18.27 -8.83 20.24
CA ILE A 471 18.54 -7.76 19.29
C ILE A 471 19.21 -8.35 18.05
N SER A 472 18.85 -7.87 16.86
CA SER A 472 19.45 -8.29 15.59
C SER A 472 19.75 -7.07 14.73
N ILE A 473 20.95 -7.03 14.17
CA ILE A 473 21.40 -5.95 13.28
C ILE A 473 21.46 -6.50 11.86
N ASP A 474 20.83 -5.80 10.93
CA ASP A 474 20.89 -6.09 9.51
C ASP A 474 22.04 -5.29 8.87
N PRO A 475 23.13 -5.93 8.44
CA PRO A 475 24.25 -5.22 7.85
C PRO A 475 23.97 -4.73 6.42
N LEU A 476 22.90 -5.21 5.77
CA LEU A 476 22.59 -4.88 4.38
C LEU A 476 21.57 -3.76 4.24
N THR A 477 20.97 -3.31 5.34
CA THR A 477 19.88 -2.34 5.32
C THR A 477 20.12 -1.13 6.23
N GLY A 478 19.39 -0.06 5.92
CA GLY A 478 19.12 1.04 6.84
C GLY A 478 17.71 0.88 7.41
N HIS A 479 16.92 1.94 7.30
CA HIS A 479 15.57 1.96 7.87
C HIS A 479 14.54 1.10 7.10
N GLN A 480 14.80 0.70 5.85
CA GLN A 480 13.97 -0.24 5.09
C GLN A 480 14.04 -1.68 5.64
N CYS A 481 13.02 -2.51 5.46
CA CYS A 481 12.96 -3.85 6.09
C CYS A 481 13.86 -4.92 5.46
N GLY A 482 14.16 -4.83 4.16
CA GLY A 482 14.95 -5.82 3.41
C GLY A 482 14.63 -7.29 3.70
N ASP A 483 15.66 -8.11 3.92
CA ASP A 483 15.54 -9.57 4.10
C ASP A 483 15.13 -10.00 5.52
N GLN A 484 14.75 -9.07 6.41
CA GLN A 484 14.41 -9.37 7.81
C GLN A 484 13.35 -10.45 7.99
N ARG A 485 12.41 -10.58 7.04
CA ARG A 485 11.32 -11.56 7.10
C ARG A 485 11.83 -13.00 7.19
N TYR A 486 13.00 -13.29 6.61
CA TYR A 486 13.61 -14.62 6.64
C TYR A 486 14.19 -14.98 8.01
N LEU A 487 14.31 -14.02 8.93
CA LEU A 487 14.55 -14.27 10.35
C LEU A 487 13.27 -14.10 11.17
N ALA A 488 12.48 -13.07 10.89
CA ALA A 488 11.29 -12.72 11.66
C ALA A 488 10.22 -13.80 11.64
N ILE A 489 9.89 -14.34 10.47
CA ILE A 489 8.84 -15.35 10.33
C ILE A 489 9.24 -16.66 11.04
N PRO A 490 10.44 -17.24 10.81
CA PRO A 490 10.90 -18.40 11.59
C PRO A 490 11.02 -18.11 13.10
N TRP A 491 11.43 -16.90 13.49
CA TRP A 491 11.48 -16.52 14.91
C TRP A 491 10.09 -16.49 15.54
N PHE A 492 9.10 -15.94 14.84
CA PHE A 492 7.70 -15.99 15.29
C PHE A 492 7.20 -17.43 15.34
N ASP A 493 7.47 -18.25 14.33
CA ASP A 493 7.10 -19.67 14.31
C ASP A 493 7.59 -20.41 15.57
N ALA A 494 8.88 -20.24 15.92
CA ALA A 494 9.45 -20.82 17.13
C ALA A 494 8.81 -20.28 18.42
N CYS A 495 8.51 -18.97 18.49
CA CYS A 495 7.87 -18.36 19.66
C CYS A 495 6.41 -18.80 19.82
N LEU A 496 5.65 -18.82 18.73
CA LEU A 496 4.23 -19.18 18.71
C LEU A 496 4.03 -20.66 19.03
N THR A 497 4.89 -21.53 18.51
CA THR A 497 4.93 -22.96 18.89
C THR A 497 5.02 -23.14 20.41
N LYS A 498 5.85 -22.34 21.07
CA LYS A 498 6.07 -22.41 22.53
C LYS A 498 4.96 -21.73 23.32
N ARG A 499 4.36 -20.65 22.80
CA ARG A 499 3.49 -19.73 23.57
C ARG A 499 1.99 -19.93 23.34
N LEU A 500 1.57 -20.22 22.12
CA LEU A 500 0.15 -20.23 21.80
C LEU A 500 -0.58 -21.33 22.57
N PRO A 501 -1.81 -21.07 23.03
CA PRO A 501 -2.61 -22.07 23.72
C PRO A 501 -2.92 -23.24 22.77
N ASP A 502 -3.00 -24.46 23.29
CA ASP A 502 -3.38 -25.64 22.48
C ASP A 502 -4.85 -25.58 22.04
N ALA A 503 -5.70 -24.99 22.88
CA ALA A 503 -7.11 -24.79 22.63
C ALA A 503 -7.50 -23.30 22.76
N PRO A 504 -8.32 -22.77 21.85
CA PRO A 504 -8.83 -21.41 21.91
C PRO A 504 -9.50 -21.08 23.26
N GLY A 505 -9.26 -19.88 23.77
CA GLY A 505 -9.74 -19.44 25.08
C GLY A 505 -8.90 -19.90 26.29
N SER A 506 -7.88 -20.75 26.09
CA SER A 506 -6.93 -21.10 27.15
C SER A 506 -5.85 -20.03 27.31
N SER A 507 -5.22 -19.96 28.48
CA SER A 507 -4.07 -19.08 28.73
C SER A 507 -2.88 -19.47 27.86
N MET A 508 -2.07 -18.47 27.48
CA MET A 508 -0.79 -18.70 26.82
C MET A 508 0.13 -19.54 27.71
N LYS A 509 0.96 -20.36 27.07
CA LYS A 509 1.97 -21.17 27.75
C LYS A 509 3.11 -20.27 28.25
N PRO A 510 3.64 -20.51 29.46
CA PRO A 510 4.82 -19.78 29.94
C PRO A 510 6.04 -20.15 29.08
N ILE A 511 6.98 -19.23 28.91
CA ILE A 511 8.26 -19.55 28.25
C ILE A 511 9.38 -19.86 29.24
N ALA A 512 9.17 -19.53 30.52
CA ALA A 512 10.12 -19.83 31.56
C ALA A 512 10.40 -21.35 31.60
N GLY A 513 11.68 -21.71 31.63
CA GLY A 513 12.11 -23.13 31.65
C GLY A 513 12.30 -23.76 30.27
N GLU A 514 11.90 -23.10 29.18
CA GLU A 514 12.19 -23.57 27.82
C GLU A 514 13.69 -23.49 27.50
N SER A 515 14.18 -24.47 26.74
CA SER A 515 15.54 -24.43 26.18
C SER A 515 15.68 -23.20 25.29
N HIS A 516 16.76 -22.46 25.45
CA HIS A 516 17.04 -21.25 24.69
C HIS A 516 18.54 -21.06 24.48
N TRP A 517 18.87 -20.12 23.60
CA TRP A 517 20.23 -19.77 23.24
C TRP A 517 20.53 -18.32 23.61
N LEU A 518 21.79 -18.06 23.90
CA LEU A 518 22.30 -16.77 24.31
C LEU A 518 23.43 -16.34 23.37
N ALA A 519 23.47 -15.04 23.08
CA ALA A 519 24.60 -14.40 22.39
C ALA A 519 24.99 -13.13 23.13
N ARG A 520 26.24 -12.69 22.93
CA ARG A 520 26.65 -11.36 23.41
C ARG A 520 25.87 -10.28 22.66
N LEU A 521 25.61 -9.17 23.34
CA LEU A 521 25.03 -8.00 22.70
C LEU A 521 25.98 -7.50 21.59
N PRO A 522 25.52 -7.39 20.33
CA PRO A 522 26.34 -6.83 19.26
C PRO A 522 26.84 -5.42 19.60
N SER A 523 28.11 -5.16 19.29
CA SER A 523 28.74 -3.85 19.45
C SER A 523 29.25 -3.34 18.09
N PRO A 524 29.09 -2.03 17.79
CA PRO A 524 29.71 -1.41 16.61
C PRO A 524 31.22 -1.65 16.52
N ASP A 525 31.90 -1.74 17.66
CA ASP A 525 33.35 -1.93 17.74
C ASP A 525 33.80 -3.38 17.52
N SER A 526 32.87 -4.35 17.53
CA SER A 526 33.16 -5.77 17.39
C SER A 526 32.05 -6.52 16.65
N PRO A 527 31.77 -6.15 15.38
CA PRO A 527 30.63 -6.69 14.62
C PRO A 527 30.79 -8.18 14.23
N GLN A 528 31.97 -8.77 14.47
CA GLN A 528 32.30 -10.14 14.09
C GLN A 528 32.04 -11.18 15.20
N GLU A 529 31.68 -10.76 16.42
CA GLU A 529 31.40 -11.67 17.55
C GLU A 529 29.95 -12.21 17.57
N LEU A 530 29.41 -12.62 16.43
CA LEU A 530 28.05 -13.19 16.34
C LEU A 530 28.02 -14.68 16.70
N LYS A 531 28.60 -15.04 17.86
CA LYS A 531 28.59 -16.41 18.39
C LYS A 531 27.41 -16.62 19.32
N THR A 532 26.79 -17.79 19.21
CA THR A 532 25.64 -18.22 20.00
C THR A 532 26.02 -19.45 20.84
N TYR A 533 25.43 -19.54 22.02
CA TYR A 533 25.68 -20.61 22.99
C TYR A 533 24.37 -21.11 23.56
N ALA A 534 24.24 -22.42 23.80
CA ALA A 534 23.14 -22.92 24.61
C ALA A 534 23.19 -22.23 25.97
N ALA A 535 22.04 -21.88 26.55
CA ALA A 535 22.02 -21.06 27.77
C ALA A 535 22.90 -21.61 28.91
N ALA A 536 22.93 -22.94 29.08
CA ALA A 536 23.74 -23.61 30.09
C ALA A 536 25.27 -23.56 29.83
N ALA A 537 25.69 -23.26 28.60
CA ALA A 537 27.08 -23.14 28.18
C ALA A 537 27.54 -21.69 27.99
N TYR A 538 26.70 -20.70 28.32
CA TYR A 538 27.03 -19.30 28.20
C TYR A 538 27.82 -18.83 29.43
N GLU A 539 29.05 -18.35 29.22
CA GLU A 539 29.98 -17.95 30.30
C GLU A 539 29.85 -16.46 30.72
N GLY A 540 28.89 -15.71 30.17
CA GLY A 540 28.60 -14.31 30.54
C GLY A 540 27.34 -14.15 31.40
N ASP A 541 26.97 -12.91 31.74
CA ASP A 541 25.70 -12.63 32.43
C ASP A 541 24.51 -12.87 31.48
N PRO A 542 23.62 -13.85 31.76
CA PRO A 542 22.44 -14.09 30.94
C PRO A 542 21.50 -12.89 30.87
N LEU A 543 21.44 -12.04 31.89
CA LEU A 543 20.58 -10.85 31.95
C LEU A 543 21.11 -9.67 31.12
N GLU A 544 22.30 -9.81 30.53
CA GLU A 544 22.85 -8.85 29.56
C GLU A 544 22.97 -9.45 28.14
N ALA A 545 22.66 -10.74 28.00
CA ALA A 545 22.77 -11.49 26.75
C ALA A 545 21.51 -11.38 25.87
N VAL A 546 21.71 -11.45 24.56
CA VAL A 546 20.65 -11.62 23.55
C VAL A 546 20.00 -12.98 23.75
N TRP A 547 18.68 -13.01 23.87
CA TRP A 547 17.90 -14.25 24.00
C TRP A 547 17.37 -14.71 22.65
N LEU A 548 17.48 -16.02 22.37
CA LEU A 548 17.02 -16.65 21.13
C LEU A 548 16.24 -17.95 21.46
N PRO A 549 15.08 -18.21 20.81
CA PRO A 549 14.14 -19.24 21.24
C PRO A 549 14.58 -20.68 20.97
N SER A 550 15.52 -20.91 20.05
CA SER A 550 16.00 -22.24 19.68
C SER A 550 17.39 -22.19 19.04
N GLN A 551 17.98 -23.36 18.79
CA GLN A 551 19.27 -23.48 18.11
C GLN A 551 19.17 -23.00 16.65
N GLU A 552 18.11 -23.41 15.96
CA GLU A 552 17.86 -23.07 14.56
C GLU A 552 17.75 -21.56 14.38
N ILE A 553 17.05 -20.89 15.30
CA ILE A 553 16.94 -19.44 15.29
C ILE A 553 18.25 -18.77 15.69
N ALA A 554 19.06 -19.39 16.54
CA ALA A 554 20.40 -18.90 16.84
C ALA A 554 21.34 -18.96 15.62
N GLU A 555 21.28 -20.04 14.85
CA GLU A 555 22.03 -20.20 13.59
C GLU A 555 21.56 -19.21 12.52
N ALA A 556 20.23 -19.02 12.40
CA ALA A 556 19.64 -18.04 11.49
C ALA A 556 20.02 -16.60 11.89
N TRP A 557 20.00 -16.27 13.19
CA TRP A 557 20.42 -14.97 13.72
C TRP A 557 21.89 -14.67 13.41
N THR A 558 22.78 -15.64 13.62
CA THR A 558 24.20 -15.49 13.25
C THR A 558 24.36 -15.28 11.74
N THR A 559 23.65 -16.04 10.92
CA THR A 559 23.73 -15.92 9.45
C THR A 559 23.23 -14.55 8.99
N TYR A 560 22.08 -14.12 9.51
CA TYR A 560 21.46 -12.83 9.25
C TYR A 560 22.38 -11.66 9.57
N GLY A 561 22.97 -11.65 10.78
CA GLY A 561 23.86 -10.56 11.21
C GLY A 561 25.17 -10.47 10.43
N THR A 562 25.55 -11.52 9.68
CA THR A 562 26.70 -11.48 8.76
C THR A 562 26.34 -11.02 7.34
N GLY A 563 25.06 -10.71 7.07
CA GLY A 563 24.57 -10.33 5.75
C GLY A 563 24.50 -11.50 4.77
N LYS A 564 24.62 -12.73 5.27
CA LYS A 564 24.47 -13.93 4.46
C LYS A 564 22.99 -14.30 4.38
N GLY A 565 22.60 -14.92 3.26
CA GLY A 565 21.25 -15.44 3.11
C GLY A 565 20.99 -16.59 4.07
N ILE A 566 19.95 -16.47 4.88
CA ILE A 566 19.39 -17.57 5.68
C ILE A 566 18.95 -18.70 4.75
N ALA A 567 19.46 -19.91 4.99
CA ALA A 567 19.13 -21.09 4.20
C ALA A 567 17.69 -21.55 4.48
N ASP A 568 17.13 -22.29 3.53
CA ASP A 568 15.86 -22.98 3.68
C ASP A 568 16.01 -24.39 3.09
N ARG A 569 15.30 -25.35 3.69
CA ARG A 569 15.34 -26.77 3.38
C ARG A 569 13.95 -27.34 3.04
N THR A 570 12.89 -26.55 3.12
CA THR A 570 11.53 -26.99 2.80
C THR A 570 11.10 -26.42 1.44
N PRO A 571 10.58 -27.26 0.53
CA PRO A 571 10.00 -26.74 -0.70
C PRO A 571 8.65 -26.05 -0.41
N PRO A 572 8.23 -25.09 -1.25
CA PRO A 572 6.92 -24.47 -1.09
C PRO A 572 5.78 -25.47 -1.29
N PRO A 573 4.57 -25.19 -0.76
CA PRO A 573 3.39 -26.01 -1.02
C PRO A 573 3.06 -26.09 -2.52
N LYS A 574 2.55 -27.24 -2.98
CA LYS A 574 2.14 -27.39 -4.38
C LYS A 574 0.99 -26.44 -4.73
N PRO A 575 1.01 -25.79 -5.91
CA PRO A 575 -0.13 -25.00 -6.40
C PRO A 575 -1.40 -25.85 -6.53
N GLY A 576 -2.56 -25.24 -6.31
CA GLY A 576 -3.85 -25.93 -6.31
C GLY A 576 -4.92 -25.23 -7.16
N ARG A 577 -6.06 -25.91 -7.34
CA ARG A 577 -7.27 -25.36 -8.00
C ARG A 577 -6.98 -24.63 -9.34
N LEU A 578 -6.22 -25.30 -10.21
CA LEU A 578 -5.98 -24.84 -11.58
C LEU A 578 -7.33 -24.70 -12.30
N ARG A 579 -7.50 -23.59 -13.01
CA ARG A 579 -8.75 -23.25 -13.70
C ARG A 579 -8.51 -22.33 -14.87
N ILE A 580 -9.42 -22.39 -15.84
CA ILE A 580 -9.44 -21.50 -17.00
C ILE A 580 -10.38 -20.33 -16.72
N ASP A 581 -9.90 -19.13 -16.99
CA ASP A 581 -10.64 -17.87 -16.90
C ASP A 581 -10.41 -17.08 -18.19
N GLY A 582 -11.38 -17.15 -19.12
CA GLY A 582 -11.19 -16.70 -20.49
C GLY A 582 -10.04 -17.46 -21.17
N ALA A 583 -9.05 -16.74 -21.70
CA ALA A 583 -7.84 -17.30 -22.30
C ALA A 583 -6.67 -17.42 -21.30
N ARG A 584 -6.92 -17.42 -19.98
CA ARG A 584 -5.88 -17.46 -18.95
C ARG A 584 -6.00 -18.71 -18.08
N LEU A 585 -4.86 -19.32 -17.76
CA LEU A 585 -4.74 -20.33 -16.71
C LEU A 585 -4.49 -19.62 -15.38
N LYS A 586 -5.32 -19.86 -14.37
CA LYS A 586 -5.19 -19.36 -12.99
C LYS A 586 -5.03 -20.51 -12.01
N TRP A 587 -4.38 -20.24 -10.88
CA TRP A 587 -4.20 -21.20 -9.79
C TRP A 587 -4.22 -20.50 -8.43
N ASP A 588 -4.39 -21.30 -7.38
CA ASP A 588 -4.22 -20.87 -6.01
C ASP A 588 -2.77 -21.09 -5.56
N ALA A 589 -2.28 -20.17 -4.74
CA ALA A 589 -0.90 -20.10 -4.29
C ALA A 589 -0.81 -20.04 -2.77
N ALA A 590 0.19 -20.70 -2.22
CA ALA A 590 0.69 -20.49 -0.86
C ALA A 590 2.21 -20.38 -0.93
N ALA A 591 2.81 -19.71 0.06
CA ALA A 591 4.25 -19.56 0.15
C ALA A 591 4.86 -20.62 1.09
N ASP A 592 6.16 -20.89 0.91
CA ASP A 592 6.96 -21.60 1.91
C ASP A 592 7.06 -20.76 3.20
N LEU A 593 7.05 -21.43 4.36
CA LEU A 593 7.11 -20.76 5.66
C LEU A 593 8.47 -20.09 5.92
N GLN A 594 9.58 -20.70 5.49
CA GLN A 594 10.92 -20.21 5.80
C GLN A 594 11.39 -19.14 4.81
N SER A 595 11.17 -19.36 3.52
CA SER A 595 11.73 -18.53 2.45
C SER A 595 10.71 -17.96 1.46
N GLY A 596 9.42 -18.16 1.69
CA GLY A 596 8.38 -17.50 0.89
C GLY A 596 8.22 -18.09 -0.51
N LEU A 597 7.90 -17.24 -1.50
CA LEU A 597 7.59 -17.66 -2.87
C LEU A 597 8.27 -16.72 -3.86
N ALA A 598 9.12 -17.23 -4.74
CA ALA A 598 9.81 -16.43 -5.76
C ALA A 598 9.03 -16.35 -7.08
N TYR A 599 8.61 -17.48 -7.62
CA TYR A 599 7.86 -17.57 -8.88
C TYR A 599 7.24 -18.97 -9.04
N PHE A 600 6.48 -19.15 -10.12
CA PHE A 600 5.91 -20.42 -10.56
C PHE A 600 6.51 -20.84 -11.89
N ILE A 601 6.69 -22.14 -12.11
CA ILE A 601 6.99 -22.73 -13.40
C ILE A 601 5.69 -23.32 -13.96
N VAL A 602 5.25 -22.81 -15.10
CA VAL A 602 4.10 -23.36 -15.83
C VAL A 602 4.60 -24.45 -16.77
N GLN A 603 3.98 -25.62 -16.71
CA GLN A 603 4.26 -26.75 -17.58
C GLN A 603 3.12 -26.96 -18.56
N ARG A 604 3.45 -27.22 -19.82
CA ARG A 604 2.55 -27.73 -20.87
C ARG A 604 3.05 -29.08 -21.34
N ASN A 605 2.21 -30.12 -21.30
CA ASN A 605 2.53 -31.49 -21.68
C ASN A 605 3.82 -31.99 -21.01
N GLY A 606 3.97 -31.70 -19.71
CA GLY A 606 5.14 -32.06 -18.90
C GLY A 606 6.41 -31.23 -19.13
N ARG A 607 6.38 -30.21 -20.00
CA ARG A 607 7.54 -29.35 -20.29
C ARG A 607 7.34 -27.92 -19.79
N PRO A 608 8.35 -27.29 -19.16
CA PRO A 608 8.27 -25.87 -18.79
C PRO A 608 8.05 -24.98 -20.01
N VAL A 609 7.11 -24.03 -19.90
CA VAL A 609 6.81 -23.05 -20.96
C VAL A 609 6.91 -21.59 -20.50
N ALA A 610 6.76 -21.31 -19.20
CA ALA A 610 6.86 -19.96 -18.66
C ALA A 610 7.22 -19.96 -17.18
N ASN A 611 7.80 -18.85 -16.72
CA ASN A 611 7.90 -18.50 -15.31
C ASN A 611 6.92 -17.36 -15.00
N VAL A 612 6.23 -17.43 -13.86
CA VAL A 612 5.25 -16.41 -13.43
C VAL A 612 5.56 -15.97 -11.99
N PRO A 613 5.92 -14.70 -11.74
CA PRO A 613 6.32 -13.71 -12.73
C PRO A 613 7.61 -14.15 -13.45
N GLU A 614 7.83 -13.67 -14.67
CA GLU A 614 9.03 -14.00 -15.46
C GLU A 614 10.32 -13.50 -14.78
N LYS A 615 10.25 -12.30 -14.20
CA LYS A 615 11.35 -11.64 -13.51
C LYS A 615 10.84 -11.07 -12.19
N PRO A 616 10.83 -11.87 -11.11
CA PRO A 616 10.53 -11.33 -9.79
C PRO A 616 11.57 -10.26 -9.42
N THR A 617 11.14 -9.24 -8.69
CA THR A 617 11.98 -8.12 -8.26
C THR A 617 11.76 -7.86 -6.78
N ASN A 618 12.84 -7.47 -6.09
CA ASN A 618 12.77 -6.90 -4.76
C ASN A 618 13.96 -5.94 -4.62
N PRO A 619 13.74 -4.62 -4.53
CA PRO A 619 14.83 -3.66 -4.42
C PRO A 619 15.56 -3.73 -3.07
N TYR A 620 15.02 -4.47 -2.09
CA TYR A 620 15.52 -4.48 -0.71
C TYR A 620 16.06 -5.86 -0.27
N GLY A 621 16.04 -6.87 -1.15
CA GLY A 621 16.33 -8.24 -0.72
C GLY A 621 16.14 -9.27 -1.82
N ARG A 622 15.87 -10.53 -1.43
CA ARG A 622 15.62 -11.61 -2.40
C ARG A 622 14.39 -11.31 -3.27
N PRO A 623 14.45 -11.57 -4.59
CA PRO A 623 13.28 -11.49 -5.45
C PRO A 623 12.13 -12.37 -4.94
N ILE A 624 10.94 -11.79 -4.80
CA ILE A 624 9.73 -12.48 -4.32
C ILE A 624 8.58 -12.26 -5.31
N ALA A 625 7.69 -13.23 -5.46
CA ALA A 625 6.64 -13.26 -6.47
C ALA A 625 5.71 -12.05 -6.39
N GLN A 626 5.39 -11.60 -5.16
CA GLN A 626 4.51 -10.47 -4.89
C GLN A 626 5.24 -9.10 -4.91
N GLY A 627 6.57 -9.09 -5.10
CA GLY A 627 7.40 -7.92 -4.83
C GLY A 627 7.36 -7.50 -3.35
N LEU A 628 8.13 -6.47 -2.99
CA LEU A 628 8.16 -5.98 -1.61
C LEU A 628 8.29 -4.47 -1.50
N LEU A 629 7.43 -3.86 -0.70
CA LEU A 629 7.47 -2.45 -0.33
C LEU A 629 8.39 -2.20 0.87
N TYR A 630 8.66 -0.91 1.10
CA TYR A 630 9.58 -0.43 2.15
C TYR A 630 9.30 -0.98 3.56
N SER A 631 8.04 -1.21 3.92
CA SER A 631 7.60 -1.74 5.22
C SER A 631 7.14 -3.20 5.16
N ASP A 632 7.81 -4.04 4.36
CA ASP A 632 7.63 -5.49 4.36
C ASP A 632 6.22 -5.98 3.95
N THR A 633 5.62 -5.37 2.93
CA THR A 633 4.32 -5.82 2.38
C THR A 633 4.34 -5.93 0.84
N PRO A 634 3.41 -6.68 0.22
CA PRO A 634 3.33 -6.84 -1.22
C PRO A 634 3.20 -5.52 -1.98
N GLU A 635 3.72 -5.49 -3.21
CA GLU A 635 3.53 -4.36 -4.12
C GLU A 635 2.04 -4.13 -4.44
N MET A 636 1.72 -2.88 -4.79
CA MET A 636 0.39 -2.49 -5.29
C MET A 636 0.47 -2.09 -6.76
N PRO A 637 -0.52 -2.47 -7.60
CA PRO A 637 -1.62 -3.39 -7.28
C PRO A 637 -1.11 -4.81 -6.95
N LEU A 638 -1.91 -5.58 -6.19
CA LEU A 638 -1.56 -6.97 -5.88
C LEU A 638 -1.32 -7.75 -7.17
N LYS A 639 -0.23 -8.53 -7.19
CA LYS A 639 0.08 -9.40 -8.32
C LYS A 639 -0.90 -10.56 -8.38
N GLU A 640 -1.55 -10.71 -9.52
CA GLU A 640 -2.32 -11.91 -9.86
C GLU A 640 -1.39 -12.95 -10.49
N PHE A 641 -1.60 -14.22 -10.16
CA PHE A 641 -0.85 -15.32 -10.77
C PHE A 641 -1.70 -15.99 -11.85
N TYR A 642 -1.32 -15.74 -13.10
CA TYR A 642 -1.95 -16.36 -14.26
C TYR A 642 -0.95 -16.54 -15.40
N PHE A 643 -1.31 -17.40 -16.34
CA PHE A 643 -0.60 -17.60 -17.60
C PHE A 643 -1.55 -17.36 -18.77
N ASP A 644 -1.20 -16.44 -19.67
CA ASP A 644 -1.99 -15.99 -20.82
C ASP A 644 -1.58 -16.63 -22.15
N GLY A 645 -0.47 -17.37 -22.19
CA GLY A 645 0.03 -18.06 -23.39
C GLY A 645 -0.69 -19.38 -23.71
N LEU A 646 -1.96 -19.54 -23.32
CA LEU A 646 -2.72 -20.79 -23.54
C LEU A 646 -2.80 -21.17 -25.02
N VAL A 647 -2.91 -20.19 -25.91
CA VAL A 647 -3.08 -20.38 -27.36
C VAL A 647 -1.77 -20.43 -28.14
N ASP A 648 -0.65 -20.02 -27.54
CA ASP A 648 0.63 -19.89 -28.24
C ASP A 648 1.26 -21.27 -28.46
N GLY A 649 1.25 -21.74 -29.71
CA GLY A 649 1.82 -23.06 -30.07
C GLY A 649 1.07 -24.24 -29.45
N ALA A 650 -0.22 -24.06 -29.14
CA ALA A 650 -1.07 -25.08 -28.54
C ALA A 650 -1.42 -26.20 -29.52
N THR A 651 -1.59 -27.42 -28.99
CA THR A 651 -2.25 -28.51 -29.73
C THR A 651 -3.76 -28.51 -29.47
N THR A 652 -4.53 -29.42 -30.07
CA THR A 652 -5.99 -29.49 -29.88
C THR A 652 -6.38 -29.68 -28.40
N VAL A 653 -5.59 -30.46 -27.65
CA VAL A 653 -5.76 -30.68 -26.21
C VAL A 653 -4.39 -30.68 -25.55
N ASP A 654 -4.17 -29.75 -24.63
CA ASP A 654 -2.92 -29.64 -23.87
C ASP A 654 -3.16 -29.91 -22.37
N GLU A 655 -2.16 -30.51 -21.72
CA GLU A 655 -2.11 -30.75 -20.28
C GLU A 655 -1.28 -29.67 -19.58
N TYR A 656 -1.86 -29.00 -18.60
CA TYR A 656 -1.20 -27.95 -17.84
C TYR A 656 -0.97 -28.35 -16.38
N ALA A 657 0.20 -28.01 -15.86
CA ALA A 657 0.53 -28.11 -14.45
C ALA A 657 1.39 -26.91 -14.02
N VAL A 658 1.45 -26.65 -12.71
CA VAL A 658 2.21 -25.52 -12.15
C VAL A 658 3.04 -26.00 -10.97
N ILE A 659 4.30 -25.57 -10.92
CA ILE A 659 5.25 -25.83 -9.83
C ILE A 659 5.54 -24.49 -9.15
N ALA A 660 5.53 -24.43 -7.82
CA ALA A 660 5.96 -23.26 -7.04
C ALA A 660 7.47 -23.35 -6.76
N VAL A 661 8.15 -22.20 -6.78
CA VAL A 661 9.58 -22.07 -6.46
C VAL A 661 9.76 -21.02 -5.37
N ASN A 662 10.43 -21.36 -4.28
CA ASN A 662 10.70 -20.43 -3.18
C ASN A 662 11.95 -19.57 -3.44
N THR A 663 12.30 -18.67 -2.51
CA THR A 663 13.38 -17.69 -2.75
C THR A 663 14.79 -18.25 -2.64
N VAL A 664 14.95 -19.52 -2.23
CA VAL A 664 16.22 -20.26 -2.29
C VAL A 664 16.28 -21.23 -3.48
N GLY A 665 15.23 -21.30 -4.30
CA GLY A 665 15.18 -22.10 -5.52
C GLY A 665 14.68 -23.54 -5.36
N LEU A 666 14.15 -23.92 -4.19
CA LEU A 666 13.50 -25.22 -4.01
C LEU A 666 12.13 -25.23 -4.70
N GLN A 667 11.81 -26.37 -5.31
CA GLN A 667 10.60 -26.56 -6.10
C GLN A 667 9.60 -27.43 -5.36
N SER A 668 8.31 -27.08 -5.43
CA SER A 668 7.23 -27.93 -4.95
C SER A 668 7.08 -29.19 -5.80
N GLU A 669 6.26 -30.14 -5.32
CA GLU A 669 5.61 -31.08 -6.24
C GLU A 669 4.78 -30.33 -7.29
N SER A 670 4.58 -30.95 -8.46
CA SER A 670 3.71 -30.38 -9.49
C SER A 670 2.25 -30.41 -9.03
N SER A 671 1.49 -29.41 -9.45
CA SER A 671 0.04 -29.39 -9.24
C SER A 671 -0.64 -30.59 -9.92
N ASP A 672 -1.90 -30.83 -9.55
CA ASP A 672 -2.73 -31.76 -10.31
C ASP A 672 -2.89 -31.22 -11.75
N VAL A 673 -2.85 -32.13 -12.74
CA VAL A 673 -2.88 -31.79 -14.16
C VAL A 673 -4.27 -31.31 -14.57
N LEU A 674 -4.34 -30.18 -15.26
CA LEU A 674 -5.54 -29.68 -15.92
C LEU A 674 -5.47 -29.92 -17.43
N ARG A 675 -6.39 -30.71 -17.97
CA ARG A 675 -6.57 -30.87 -19.42
C ARG A 675 -7.40 -29.71 -19.98
N VAL A 676 -6.88 -29.08 -21.02
CA VAL A 676 -7.49 -27.91 -21.65
C VAL A 676 -7.67 -28.19 -23.14
N ASP A 677 -8.92 -28.21 -23.59
CA ASP A 677 -9.24 -28.16 -25.01
C ASP A 677 -9.05 -26.72 -25.49
N THR A 678 -8.03 -26.49 -26.33
CA THR A 678 -7.70 -25.14 -26.78
C THR A 678 -8.56 -24.71 -27.98
N SER A 679 -9.27 -25.65 -28.62
CA SER A 679 -10.12 -25.36 -29.78
C SER A 679 -11.34 -24.51 -29.43
N VAL A 680 -11.74 -24.51 -28.16
CA VAL A 680 -12.85 -23.71 -27.62
C VAL A 680 -12.41 -22.35 -27.08
N LEU A 681 -11.09 -22.09 -27.02
CA LEU A 681 -10.52 -20.81 -26.59
C LEU A 681 -10.38 -19.89 -27.81
N THR A 682 -11.46 -19.23 -28.21
CA THR A 682 -11.42 -18.31 -29.36
C THR A 682 -10.59 -17.06 -29.03
N ALA A 683 -9.77 -16.61 -30.00
CA ALA A 683 -8.92 -15.42 -29.89
C ALA A 683 -9.69 -14.08 -29.79
N ASP A 684 -11.02 -14.11 -29.84
CA ASP A 684 -11.93 -12.96 -29.93
C ASP A 684 -12.62 -12.59 -28.60
N GLN A 685 -12.28 -13.23 -27.48
CA GLN A 685 -12.73 -12.73 -26.17
C GLN A 685 -11.88 -11.53 -25.74
N PRO A 686 -12.48 -10.41 -25.29
CA PRO A 686 -11.74 -9.20 -24.95
C PRO A 686 -10.71 -9.47 -23.84
N ARG A 687 -9.46 -9.06 -24.11
CA ARG A 687 -8.27 -9.26 -23.25
C ARG A 687 -8.35 -8.59 -21.89
#